data_AF-A0A7X6SXX3-F1
#
_entry.id   AF-A0A7X6SXX3-F1
#
_cell.length_a   1.000
_cell.length_b   1.000
_cell.length_c   1.000
_cell.angle_alpha   90.00
_cell.angle_beta   90.00
_cell.angle_gamma   90.00
#
_symmetry.space_group_name_H-M   'P 1'
#
loop_
_entity.id
_entity.type
_entity.pdbx_description
1 polymer ?
#
loop_
_entity_poly.entity_id
_entity_poly.type
_entity_poly.pdbx_seq_one_letter_code
_entity_poly.pdbx_strand_id
1 'polypeptide(L)'
;MAAEHASSTESIIYYIAAGVLTVAVLIGISMLSRVETSVTGNRIGALSMLLAIVLTLWYFKIFGVVELWIAMLIGLLIGIYAAMKIKMIQMPQMVGLLNGLGGGASMLAGILTLIAATSQETAFSLVTAGLAIFVGSLTLTGSLVAAGKLHKVLPQRPIVLKGHPIWTAVTLILSLVTVILLAIPAVLAVPILKAVMILLCAALSGTFGVIFAIRVGGADMPITISLLNSLSGVAGAIAGMAIEDPLLVAVGGVVGASGLLLTQIMCRAMNRKLLDILLGKTSASGKPAQPKKPTEPKKVAPLTELMTAQSPEECCGCWLKDAERVIIIPGYGMALSQAQSIVKQLVTELEAEGKDVKFAIHPVAGRMPGHMNVLLAEVDIPYDKLYEMQDVNEEFKDTDVAIVIGANDVINPAANTAEGTPIYGMPILDVEDAKHVIICNFDKLPGYAGVDNPLYDEGKEDHIALMLGDAKDMLNAIMKSFRSTKTTDADTTSDGKELTPELTCGYWLREAERVIIVPGYGMALSQAQSAVKQLMTELEQEGKQVEFAIHPVAGRMPGHMNVLLAEVDIPYDKLHEMQDINPEFKNTDVAIIIGANDVVNPAANTAEGTPIYGMPILDVEDAKHVIICNFDKLPGYAGVDNPLYDEGDADHITLMLGDAKETLNTIMRAFRICDVPREIEGDDITPVEAGGQWLSDAKRVIIVPGYGMALSQAQSIVKTLMIELETAGKEVEFAIHPVAGRMPGHMNVLLAEVDVPYDKLHEMQDINPTFKDTDVAIIIGANDVVNPAANTAEGTPIYGMPILDVEDAKHVIICNFDKLPGYAGVDNPLYDEGHEEHIALLLGDAKETLNALIRAFRIC
;
A
#
# COMPACT_ATOMS: atom_id res chain seq x y z
N MET A 1 -36.21 35.05 -16.03
CA MET A 1 -37.67 34.85 -16.14
C MET A 1 -38.13 33.72 -15.20
N ALA A 2 -37.93 33.89 -13.88
CA ALA A 2 -38.46 32.97 -12.85
C ALA A 2 -38.51 33.66 -11.47
N ALA A 3 -38.95 34.91 -11.44
CA ALA A 3 -39.30 35.62 -10.21
C ALA A 3 -40.74 36.14 -10.33
N GLU A 4 -41.67 35.28 -10.73
CA GLU A 4 -43.08 35.52 -10.47
C GLU A 4 -43.33 35.26 -8.98
N HIS A 5 -43.26 36.36 -8.23
CA HIS A 5 -43.75 36.58 -6.87
C HIS A 5 -43.57 35.40 -5.89
N ALA A 6 -42.36 35.22 -5.38
CA ALA A 6 -42.22 34.76 -4.00
C ALA A 6 -42.90 35.79 -3.09
N SER A 7 -43.71 35.35 -2.13
CA SER A 7 -44.28 36.29 -1.16
C SER A 7 -43.13 36.94 -0.36
N SER A 8 -43.28 38.18 0.10
CA SER A 8 -42.26 38.84 0.93
C SER A 8 -41.83 37.98 2.13
N THR A 9 -42.74 37.15 2.63
CA THR A 9 -42.52 36.17 3.69
C THR A 9 -41.60 35.02 3.26
N GLU A 10 -41.77 34.47 2.05
CA GLU A 10 -40.93 33.38 1.52
C GLU A 10 -39.47 33.84 1.34
N SER A 11 -39.26 35.06 0.84
CA SER A 11 -37.91 35.65 0.72
C SER A 11 -37.26 35.90 2.08
N ILE A 12 -38.02 36.35 3.08
CA ILE A 12 -37.51 36.51 4.46
C ILE A 12 -37.09 35.16 5.03
N ILE A 13 -37.92 34.12 4.87
CA ILE A 13 -37.61 32.76 5.33
C ILE A 13 -36.34 32.25 4.64
N TYR A 14 -36.21 32.45 3.33
CA TYR A 14 -35.03 32.07 2.57
C TYR A 14 -33.76 32.73 3.11
N TYR A 15 -33.76 34.05 3.30
CA TYR A 15 -32.57 34.76 3.78
C TYR A 15 -32.17 34.35 5.20
N ILE A 16 -33.15 34.14 6.10
CA ILE A 16 -32.87 33.67 7.46
C ILE A 16 -32.29 32.25 7.42
N ALA A 17 -32.92 31.34 6.68
CA ALA A 17 -32.46 29.96 6.56
C ALA A 17 -31.07 29.90 5.90
N ALA A 18 -30.82 30.68 4.85
CA ALA A 18 -29.53 30.79 4.20
C ALA A 18 -28.43 31.30 5.17
N GLY A 19 -28.75 32.30 6.00
CA GLY A 19 -27.85 32.79 7.04
C GLY A 19 -27.51 31.72 8.07
N VAL A 20 -28.52 31.00 8.59
CA VAL A 20 -28.33 29.91 9.55
C VAL A 20 -27.48 28.78 8.94
N LEU A 21 -27.77 28.37 7.71
CA LEU A 21 -27.02 27.33 7.02
C LEU A 21 -25.57 27.73 6.76
N THR A 22 -25.33 29.00 6.40
CA THR A 22 -23.96 29.54 6.24
C THR A 22 -23.19 29.46 7.55
N VAL A 23 -23.80 29.86 8.67
CA VAL A 23 -23.18 29.76 10.00
C VAL A 23 -22.94 28.30 10.37
N ALA A 24 -23.87 27.40 10.07
CA ALA A 24 -23.71 25.97 10.31
C ALA A 24 -22.55 25.38 9.49
N VAL A 25 -22.38 25.76 8.22
CA VAL A 25 -21.21 25.39 7.40
C VAL A 25 -19.92 25.91 8.02
N LEU A 26 -19.89 27.16 8.48
CA LEU A 26 -18.72 27.76 9.13
C LEU A 26 -18.36 27.04 10.44
N ILE A 27 -19.36 26.70 11.27
CA ILE A 27 -19.18 25.89 12.47
C ILE A 27 -18.65 24.50 12.11
N GLY A 28 -19.22 23.87 11.08
CA GLY A 28 -18.75 22.57 10.56
C GLY A 28 -17.26 22.62 10.20
N ILE A 29 -16.85 23.63 9.42
CA ILE A 29 -15.43 23.85 9.05
C ILE A 29 -14.56 24.12 10.28
N SER A 30 -15.03 24.94 11.23
CA SER A 30 -14.30 25.19 12.46
C SER A 30 -14.14 23.94 13.33
N MET A 31 -15.09 23.01 13.30
CA MET A 31 -15.02 21.75 14.02
C MET A 31 -14.10 20.74 13.32
N LEU A 32 -13.90 20.85 12.00
CA LEU A 32 -12.92 20.06 11.25
C LEU A 32 -11.47 20.39 11.64
N SER A 33 -11.21 21.57 12.23
CA SER A 33 -9.86 21.93 12.67
C SER A 33 -9.44 21.27 13.99
N ARG A 34 -10.32 20.48 14.63
CA ARG A 34 -10.04 19.75 15.87
C ARG A 34 -10.41 18.29 15.69
N VAL A 35 -9.50 17.39 16.04
CA VAL A 35 -9.65 15.94 15.84
C VAL A 35 -10.93 15.42 16.52
N GLU A 36 -11.15 15.77 17.78
CA GLU A 36 -12.29 15.32 18.61
C GLU A 36 -13.65 15.65 17.98
N THR A 37 -13.77 16.82 17.35
CA THR A 37 -15.03 17.31 16.77
C THR A 37 -15.13 17.09 15.27
N SER A 38 -14.08 16.55 14.63
CA SER A 38 -13.96 16.46 13.17
C SER A 38 -15.13 15.70 12.51
N VAL A 39 -15.49 14.54 13.06
CA VAL A 39 -16.60 13.71 12.55
C VAL A 39 -17.93 14.47 12.65
N THR A 40 -18.19 15.11 13.78
CA THR A 40 -19.41 15.90 14.00
C THR A 40 -19.43 17.13 13.08
N GLY A 41 -18.29 17.79 12.91
CA GLY A 41 -18.13 18.92 11.98
C GLY A 41 -18.45 18.53 10.54
N ASN A 42 -17.93 17.38 10.09
CA ASN A 42 -18.24 16.84 8.76
C ASN A 42 -19.72 16.52 8.59
N ARG A 43 -20.35 15.89 9.59
CA ARG A 43 -21.80 15.59 9.59
C ARG A 43 -22.65 16.86 9.52
N ILE A 44 -22.30 17.90 10.28
CA ILE A 44 -22.97 19.21 10.25
C ILE A 44 -22.82 19.85 8.87
N GLY A 45 -21.62 19.81 8.28
CA GLY A 45 -21.36 20.31 6.93
C GLY A 45 -22.21 19.60 5.88
N ALA A 46 -22.23 18.26 5.89
CA ALA A 46 -23.02 17.44 4.96
C ALA A 46 -24.53 17.71 5.09
N LEU A 47 -25.06 17.77 6.31
CA LEU A 47 -26.46 18.08 6.56
C LEU A 47 -26.80 19.51 6.09
N SER A 48 -25.93 20.48 6.36
CA SER A 48 -26.12 21.88 5.94
C SER A 48 -26.17 22.00 4.41
N MET A 49 -25.31 21.28 3.68
CA MET A 49 -25.32 21.24 2.22
C MET A 49 -26.58 20.57 1.66
N LEU A 50 -27.04 19.46 2.26
CA LEU A 50 -28.30 18.83 1.87
C LEU A 50 -29.49 19.78 2.06
N LEU A 51 -29.55 20.45 3.22
CA LEU A 51 -30.60 21.42 3.51
C LEU A 51 -30.53 22.66 2.59
N ALA A 52 -29.33 23.10 2.22
CA ALA A 52 -29.14 24.16 1.23
C ALA A 52 -29.73 23.79 -0.13
N ILE A 53 -29.46 22.57 -0.62
CA ILE A 53 -30.05 22.07 -1.87
C ILE A 53 -31.59 22.09 -1.78
N VAL A 54 -32.16 21.53 -0.70
CA VAL A 54 -33.62 21.49 -0.50
C VAL A 54 -34.22 22.90 -0.42
N LEU A 55 -33.56 23.82 0.29
CA LEU A 55 -33.98 25.21 0.42
C LEU A 55 -34.01 25.92 -0.94
N THR A 56 -32.99 25.71 -1.78
CA THR A 56 -32.92 26.25 -3.15
C THR A 56 -34.03 25.66 -4.03
N LEU A 57 -34.26 24.34 -3.98
CA LEU A 57 -35.33 23.68 -4.73
C LEU A 57 -36.72 24.24 -4.39
N TRP A 58 -36.95 24.50 -3.10
CA TRP A 58 -38.18 25.09 -2.59
C TRP A 58 -38.35 26.53 -3.04
N TYR A 59 -37.36 27.39 -2.79
CA TYR A 59 -37.44 28.82 -3.04
C TYR A 59 -37.66 29.14 -4.51
N PHE A 60 -36.95 28.44 -5.41
CA PHE A 60 -37.09 28.61 -6.86
C PHE A 60 -38.24 27.78 -7.46
N LYS A 61 -38.98 27.01 -6.66
CA LYS A 61 -40.13 26.18 -7.08
C LYS A 61 -39.77 25.17 -8.18
N ILE A 62 -38.59 24.56 -8.08
CA ILE A 62 -38.02 23.66 -9.11
C ILE A 62 -38.04 22.17 -8.75
N PHE A 63 -38.79 21.76 -7.72
CA PHE A 63 -38.94 20.34 -7.36
C PHE A 63 -39.45 19.45 -8.50
N GLY A 64 -40.28 20.00 -9.40
CA GLY A 64 -40.88 19.25 -10.51
C GLY A 64 -39.99 19.06 -11.74
N VAL A 65 -38.76 19.62 -11.76
CA VAL A 65 -37.86 19.54 -12.91
C VAL A 65 -37.16 18.17 -12.91
N VAL A 66 -37.61 17.25 -13.76
CA VAL A 66 -37.12 15.86 -13.80
C VAL A 66 -35.65 15.79 -14.25
N GLU A 67 -35.25 16.65 -15.20
CA GLU A 67 -33.89 16.72 -15.73
C GLU A 67 -32.86 17.06 -14.63
N LEU A 68 -33.26 17.87 -13.64
CA LEU A 68 -32.44 18.24 -12.49
C LEU A 68 -32.15 17.01 -11.62
N TRP A 69 -33.16 16.19 -11.33
CA TRP A 69 -33.00 14.96 -10.54
C TRP A 69 -32.12 13.93 -11.25
N ILE A 70 -32.27 13.79 -12.58
CA ILE A 70 -31.42 12.91 -13.38
C ILE A 70 -29.96 13.38 -13.31
N ALA A 71 -29.70 14.67 -13.49
CA ALA A 71 -28.34 15.23 -13.41
C ALA A 71 -27.73 15.06 -12.00
N MET A 72 -28.50 15.34 -10.94
CA MET A 72 -28.06 15.12 -9.56
C MET A 72 -27.78 13.64 -9.27
N LEU A 73 -28.62 12.74 -9.75
CA LEU A 73 -28.44 11.30 -9.58
C LEU A 73 -27.16 10.81 -10.28
N ILE A 74 -26.90 11.24 -11.51
CA ILE A 74 -25.67 10.90 -12.24
C ILE A 74 -24.45 11.42 -11.48
N GLY A 75 -24.48 12.68 -11.05
CA GLY A 75 -23.40 13.28 -10.26
C GLY A 75 -23.15 12.53 -8.94
N LEU A 76 -24.23 12.16 -8.23
CA LEU A 76 -24.17 11.39 -6.99
C LEU A 76 -23.55 10.01 -7.21
N LEU A 77 -23.99 9.27 -8.24
CA LEU A 77 -23.46 7.94 -8.55
C LEU A 77 -21.98 7.97 -8.92
N ILE A 78 -21.55 8.93 -9.75
CA ILE A 78 -20.14 9.12 -10.10
C ILE A 78 -19.34 9.49 -8.84
N GLY A 79 -19.87 10.36 -7.98
CA GLY A 79 -19.24 10.77 -6.73
C GLY A 79 -19.04 9.60 -5.77
N ILE A 80 -20.08 8.79 -5.54
CA ILE A 80 -20.03 7.60 -4.68
C ILE A 80 -19.03 6.58 -5.23
N TYR A 81 -19.10 6.27 -6.53
CA TYR A 81 -18.17 5.35 -7.16
C TYR A 81 -16.71 5.80 -7.00
N ALA A 82 -16.44 7.08 -7.26
CA ALA A 82 -15.09 7.62 -7.15
C ALA A 82 -14.60 7.62 -5.69
N ALA A 83 -15.46 7.95 -4.73
CA ALA A 83 -15.12 7.94 -3.30
C ALA A 83 -14.81 6.53 -2.78
N MET A 84 -15.51 5.49 -3.25
CA MET A 84 -15.28 4.10 -2.80
C MET A 84 -14.05 3.46 -3.43
N LYS A 85 -13.66 3.87 -4.65
CA LYS A 85 -12.58 3.21 -5.41
C LYS A 85 -11.19 3.80 -5.15
N ILE A 86 -11.12 5.06 -4.73
CA ILE A 86 -9.85 5.79 -4.57
C ILE A 86 -9.11 5.33 -3.32
N LYS A 87 -7.82 5.03 -3.48
CA LYS A 87 -6.92 4.69 -2.37
C LYS A 87 -6.53 5.97 -1.60
N MET A 88 -6.25 5.87 -0.31
CA MET A 88 -5.90 7.03 0.54
C MET A 88 -4.66 7.80 0.02
N ILE A 89 -3.67 7.10 -0.53
CA ILE A 89 -2.51 7.69 -1.21
C ILE A 89 -2.87 8.57 -2.43
N GLN A 90 -4.05 8.36 -3.03
CA GLN A 90 -4.52 9.08 -4.21
C GLN A 90 -5.44 10.27 -3.87
N MET A 91 -5.73 10.51 -2.59
CA MET A 91 -6.58 11.61 -2.13
C MET A 91 -6.15 12.99 -2.63
N PRO A 92 -4.85 13.35 -2.72
CA PRO A 92 -4.44 14.67 -3.18
C PRO A 92 -4.94 15.02 -4.59
N GLN A 93 -4.76 14.10 -5.56
CA GLN A 93 -5.25 14.35 -6.91
C GLN A 93 -6.79 14.32 -7.02
N MET A 94 -7.46 13.54 -6.17
CA MET A 94 -8.92 13.51 -6.15
C MET A 94 -9.50 14.85 -5.66
N VAL A 95 -8.94 15.39 -4.58
CA VAL A 95 -9.31 16.74 -4.08
C VAL A 95 -9.08 17.79 -5.16
N GLY A 96 -7.95 17.73 -5.86
CA GLY A 96 -7.69 18.59 -7.01
C GLY A 96 -8.79 18.47 -8.08
N LEU A 97 -9.14 17.25 -8.49
CA LEU A 97 -10.16 17.00 -9.50
C LEU A 97 -11.54 17.55 -9.09
N LEU A 98 -12.01 17.20 -7.88
CA LEU A 98 -13.31 17.65 -7.34
C LEU A 98 -13.39 19.17 -7.24
N ASN A 99 -12.30 19.80 -6.81
CA ASN A 99 -12.23 21.25 -6.76
C ASN A 99 -12.33 21.90 -8.15
N GLY A 100 -11.65 21.31 -9.14
CA GLY A 100 -11.76 21.73 -10.53
C GLY A 100 -13.21 21.70 -11.04
N LEU A 101 -13.98 20.65 -10.69
CA LEU A 101 -15.40 20.55 -11.03
C LEU A 101 -16.24 21.67 -10.39
N GLY A 102 -15.95 22.07 -9.15
CA GLY A 102 -16.59 23.22 -8.50
C GLY A 102 -16.32 24.55 -9.23
N GLY A 103 -15.08 24.77 -9.68
CA GLY A 103 -14.74 25.89 -10.55
C GLY A 103 -15.48 25.84 -11.90
N GLY A 104 -15.56 24.66 -12.49
CA GLY A 104 -16.32 24.42 -13.72
C GLY A 104 -17.83 24.71 -13.58
N ALA A 105 -18.44 24.33 -12.45
CA ALA A 105 -19.83 24.66 -12.16
C ALA A 105 -20.05 26.18 -12.06
N SER A 106 -19.13 26.90 -11.40
CA SER A 106 -19.17 28.37 -11.30
C SER A 106 -18.99 29.05 -12.68
N MET A 107 -18.10 28.50 -13.53
CA MET A 107 -17.95 28.93 -14.91
C MET A 107 -19.25 28.76 -15.70
N LEU A 108 -19.91 27.60 -15.59
CA LEU A 108 -21.18 27.33 -16.27
C LEU A 108 -22.28 28.28 -15.78
N ALA A 109 -22.36 28.56 -14.48
CA ALA A 109 -23.30 29.53 -13.93
C ALA A 109 -23.07 30.94 -14.53
N GLY A 110 -21.82 31.39 -14.63
CA GLY A 110 -21.48 32.65 -15.29
C GLY A 110 -21.84 32.67 -16.79
N ILE A 111 -21.56 31.58 -17.52
CA ILE A 111 -21.95 31.42 -18.93
C ILE A 111 -23.46 31.54 -19.09
N LEU A 112 -24.23 30.81 -18.29
CA LEU A 112 -25.69 30.81 -18.36
C LEU A 112 -26.28 32.19 -18.01
N THR A 113 -25.71 32.87 -17.01
CA THR A 113 -26.09 34.24 -16.64
C THR A 113 -25.88 35.19 -17.81
N LEU A 114 -24.71 35.13 -18.46
CA LEU A 114 -24.46 35.96 -19.63
C LEU A 114 -25.36 35.56 -20.80
N ILE A 115 -25.57 34.29 -21.10
CA ILE A 115 -26.48 33.85 -22.18
C ILE A 115 -27.89 34.41 -21.96
N ALA A 116 -28.41 34.31 -20.73
CA ALA A 116 -29.73 34.80 -20.35
C ALA A 116 -29.81 36.33 -20.24
N ALA A 117 -28.67 37.03 -20.15
CA ALA A 117 -28.63 38.47 -19.97
C ALA A 117 -29.36 39.23 -21.07
N THR A 118 -30.25 40.13 -20.65
CA THR A 118 -31.02 41.04 -21.49
C THR A 118 -30.49 42.48 -21.37
N SER A 119 -31.05 43.43 -22.12
CA SER A 119 -30.65 44.84 -22.08
C SER A 119 -30.94 45.56 -20.75
N GLN A 120 -31.62 44.91 -19.80
CA GLN A 120 -31.95 45.46 -18.49
C GLN A 120 -31.01 45.00 -17.37
N GLU A 121 -30.05 44.12 -17.65
CA GLU A 121 -29.10 43.63 -16.65
C GLU A 121 -28.16 44.74 -16.16
N THR A 122 -27.82 44.67 -14.87
CA THR A 122 -26.90 45.64 -14.27
C THR A 122 -25.45 45.35 -14.70
N ALA A 123 -24.65 46.41 -14.83
CA ALA A 123 -23.21 46.26 -15.09
C ALA A 123 -22.52 45.40 -14.02
N PHE A 124 -23.02 45.45 -12.78
CA PHE A 124 -22.54 44.60 -11.69
C PHE A 124 -22.73 43.11 -12.01
N SER A 125 -23.96 42.67 -12.32
CA SER A 125 -24.26 41.27 -12.65
C SER A 125 -23.42 40.77 -13.83
N LEU A 126 -23.30 41.59 -14.89
CA LEU A 126 -22.52 41.25 -16.08
C LEU A 126 -21.01 41.10 -15.79
N VAL A 127 -20.44 42.01 -15.01
CA VAL A 127 -19.02 41.93 -14.60
C VAL A 127 -18.79 40.70 -13.71
N THR A 128 -19.68 40.46 -12.74
CA THR A 128 -19.56 39.28 -11.87
C THR A 128 -19.73 37.98 -12.65
N ALA A 129 -20.63 37.92 -13.64
CA ALA A 129 -20.77 36.75 -14.49
C ALA A 129 -19.50 36.50 -15.33
N GLY A 130 -18.91 37.56 -15.91
CA GLY A 130 -17.62 37.45 -16.60
C GLY A 130 -16.48 37.00 -15.68
N LEU A 131 -16.42 37.53 -14.45
CA LEU A 131 -15.45 37.10 -13.45
C LEU A 131 -15.66 35.64 -13.02
N ALA A 132 -16.91 35.16 -12.92
CA ALA A 132 -17.20 33.76 -12.63
C ALA A 132 -16.68 32.83 -13.73
N ILE A 133 -16.79 33.23 -15.01
CA ILE A 133 -16.21 32.48 -16.14
C ILE A 133 -14.68 32.48 -16.05
N PHE A 134 -14.09 33.66 -15.78
CA PHE A 134 -12.65 33.79 -15.62
C PHE A 134 -12.14 32.88 -14.50
N VAL A 135 -12.56 33.11 -13.25
CA VAL A 135 -12.07 32.35 -12.09
C VAL A 135 -12.48 30.87 -12.14
N GLY A 136 -13.66 30.55 -12.65
CA GLY A 136 -14.11 29.17 -12.80
C GLY A 136 -13.27 28.38 -13.81
N SER A 137 -13.00 28.95 -14.98
CA SER A 137 -12.23 28.27 -16.05
C SER A 137 -10.76 28.06 -15.65
N LEU A 138 -10.12 29.08 -15.04
CA LEU A 138 -8.72 28.93 -14.58
C LEU A 138 -8.60 27.91 -13.45
N THR A 139 -9.58 27.84 -12.55
CA THR A 139 -9.62 26.83 -11.49
C THR A 139 -9.81 25.43 -12.05
N LEU A 140 -10.72 25.26 -13.01
CA LEU A 140 -10.97 23.96 -13.65
C LEU A 140 -9.70 23.43 -14.32
N THR A 141 -9.11 24.19 -15.26
CA THR A 141 -7.95 23.72 -16.02
C THR A 141 -6.69 23.63 -15.16
N GLY A 142 -6.48 24.57 -14.24
CA GLY A 142 -5.36 24.53 -13.29
C GLY A 142 -5.42 23.29 -12.39
N SER A 143 -6.62 22.94 -11.91
CA SER A 143 -6.79 21.77 -11.04
C SER A 143 -6.62 20.45 -11.80
N LEU A 144 -7.07 20.38 -13.06
CA LEU A 144 -6.83 19.22 -13.92
C LEU A 144 -5.33 18.98 -14.17
N VAL A 145 -4.56 20.04 -14.40
CA VAL A 145 -3.09 19.93 -14.54
C VAL A 145 -2.44 19.48 -13.23
N ALA A 146 -2.85 20.04 -12.09
CA ALA A 146 -2.34 19.66 -10.78
C ALA A 146 -2.63 18.18 -10.46
N ALA A 147 -3.87 17.75 -10.66
CA ALA A 147 -4.28 16.36 -10.49
C ALA A 147 -3.53 15.42 -11.46
N GLY A 148 -3.38 15.80 -12.73
CA GLY A 148 -2.64 15.03 -13.73
C GLY A 148 -1.17 14.84 -13.38
N LYS A 149 -0.51 15.83 -12.77
CA LYS A 149 0.88 15.71 -12.29
C LYS A 149 1.00 14.75 -11.10
N LEU A 150 0.10 14.86 -10.13
CA LEU A 150 0.10 13.96 -8.97
C LEU A 150 -0.25 12.52 -9.36
N HIS A 151 -1.15 12.35 -10.32
CA HIS A 151 -1.49 11.05 -10.91
C HIS A 151 -0.45 10.53 -11.93
N LYS A 152 0.67 11.24 -12.12
CA LYS A 152 1.77 10.90 -13.05
C LYS A 152 1.36 10.76 -14.53
N VAL A 153 0.18 11.25 -14.90
CA VAL A 153 -0.23 11.41 -16.32
C VAL A 153 0.57 12.53 -16.98
N LEU A 154 0.98 13.53 -16.19
CA LEU A 154 1.89 14.59 -16.59
C LEU A 154 3.22 14.51 -15.80
N PRO A 155 4.36 14.96 -16.38
CA PRO A 155 5.62 15.02 -15.65
C PRO A 155 5.52 15.87 -14.38
N GLN A 156 6.02 15.35 -13.26
CA GLN A 156 6.01 16.05 -11.97
C GLN A 156 6.98 17.24 -11.90
N ARG A 157 8.01 17.25 -12.74
CA ARG A 157 8.97 18.35 -12.81
C ARG A 157 8.33 19.64 -13.35
N PRO A 158 8.78 20.83 -12.89
CA PRO A 158 8.39 22.11 -13.49
C PRO A 158 8.62 22.14 -15.01
N ILE A 159 7.63 22.54 -15.80
CA ILE A 159 7.79 22.76 -17.25
C ILE A 159 7.73 24.27 -17.52
N VAL A 160 8.85 24.83 -17.98
CA VAL A 160 8.95 26.26 -18.33
C VAL A 160 8.87 26.40 -19.86
N LEU A 161 7.85 27.11 -20.33
CA LEU A 161 7.64 27.38 -21.75
C LEU A 161 8.60 28.46 -22.27
N LYS A 162 8.93 28.45 -23.56
CA LYS A 162 9.67 29.56 -24.18
C LYS A 162 8.83 30.84 -24.09
N GLY A 163 9.38 31.88 -23.44
CA GLY A 163 8.63 33.12 -23.19
C GLY A 163 7.50 32.97 -22.16
N HIS A 164 7.60 32.02 -21.23
CA HIS A 164 6.54 31.73 -20.24
C HIS A 164 5.95 32.98 -19.56
N PRO A 165 6.74 33.94 -19.02
CA PRO A 165 6.17 35.13 -18.37
C PRO A 165 5.31 35.97 -19.32
N ILE A 166 5.65 36.01 -20.61
CA ILE A 166 4.88 36.72 -21.63
C ILE A 166 3.53 36.03 -21.81
N TRP A 167 3.52 34.70 -21.99
CA TRP A 167 2.27 33.94 -22.16
C TRP A 167 1.37 34.02 -20.93
N THR A 168 1.95 33.95 -19.72
CA THR A 168 1.20 34.14 -18.46
C THR A 168 0.55 35.52 -18.41
N ALA A 169 1.32 36.59 -18.69
CA ALA A 169 0.81 37.96 -18.65
C ALA A 169 -0.24 38.22 -19.75
N VAL A 170 0.01 37.76 -20.98
CA VAL A 170 -0.90 37.94 -22.12
C VAL A 170 -2.23 37.24 -21.87
N THR A 171 -2.21 35.97 -21.45
CA THR A 171 -3.46 35.23 -21.19
C THR A 171 -4.24 35.79 -20.00
N LEU A 172 -3.56 36.27 -18.95
CA LEU A 172 -4.19 36.98 -17.84
C LEU A 172 -4.82 38.32 -18.26
N ILE A 173 -4.07 39.17 -18.97
CA ILE A 173 -4.56 40.49 -19.39
C ILE A 173 -5.70 40.33 -20.39
N LEU A 174 -5.56 39.47 -21.40
CA LEU A 174 -6.60 39.27 -22.40
C LEU A 174 -7.88 38.70 -21.78
N SER A 175 -7.78 37.76 -20.84
CA SER A 175 -8.96 37.25 -20.13
C SER A 175 -9.66 38.35 -19.31
N LEU A 176 -8.92 39.19 -18.57
CA LEU A 176 -9.51 40.34 -17.87
C LEU A 176 -10.16 41.36 -18.82
N VAL A 177 -9.55 41.62 -19.97
CA VAL A 177 -10.15 42.48 -21.01
C VAL A 177 -11.47 41.87 -21.51
N THR A 178 -11.53 40.55 -21.73
CA THR A 178 -12.80 39.91 -22.14
C THR A 178 -13.90 40.07 -21.09
N VAL A 179 -13.58 40.05 -19.79
CA VAL A 179 -14.56 40.32 -18.72
C VAL A 179 -15.14 41.72 -18.83
N ILE A 180 -14.29 42.73 -19.05
CA ILE A 180 -14.75 44.13 -19.21
C ILE A 180 -15.61 44.26 -20.47
N LEU A 181 -15.20 43.65 -21.58
CA LEU A 181 -15.95 43.70 -22.83
C LEU A 181 -17.31 43.03 -22.73
N LEU A 182 -17.42 41.94 -21.96
CA LEU A 182 -18.69 41.26 -21.69
C LEU A 182 -19.66 42.10 -20.85
N ALA A 183 -19.17 43.11 -20.13
CA ALA A 183 -20.02 44.06 -19.41
C ALA A 183 -20.55 45.21 -20.27
N ILE A 184 -20.12 45.32 -21.53
CA ILE A 184 -20.55 46.40 -22.44
C ILE A 184 -21.88 45.99 -23.11
N PRO A 185 -22.97 46.76 -22.94
CA PRO A 185 -24.27 46.42 -23.53
C PRO A 185 -24.27 46.25 -25.05
N ALA A 186 -23.44 47.03 -25.76
CA ALA A 186 -23.29 46.93 -27.22
C ALA A 186 -22.70 45.58 -27.67
N VAL A 187 -21.81 44.99 -26.86
CA VAL A 187 -21.22 43.66 -27.13
C VAL A 187 -22.28 42.58 -26.93
N LEU A 188 -23.10 42.70 -25.89
CA LEU A 188 -24.17 41.76 -25.58
C LEU A 188 -25.35 41.84 -26.55
N ALA A 189 -25.58 42.99 -27.18
CA ALA A 189 -26.66 43.20 -28.14
C ALA A 189 -26.48 42.41 -29.44
N VAL A 190 -25.26 41.94 -29.74
CA VAL A 190 -24.95 41.15 -30.94
C VAL A 190 -24.76 39.68 -30.53
N PRO A 191 -25.72 38.76 -30.81
CA PRO A 191 -25.69 37.40 -30.28
C PRO A 191 -24.43 36.60 -30.64
N ILE A 192 -23.95 36.73 -31.87
CA ILE A 192 -22.74 36.04 -32.33
C ILE A 192 -21.50 36.58 -31.59
N LEU A 193 -21.37 37.90 -31.49
CA LEU A 193 -20.24 38.53 -30.79
C LEU A 193 -20.25 38.15 -29.31
N LYS A 194 -21.41 38.19 -28.65
CA LYS A 194 -21.61 37.73 -27.28
C LYS A 194 -21.14 36.28 -27.07
N ALA A 195 -21.60 35.35 -27.90
CA ALA A 195 -21.18 33.94 -27.81
C ALA A 195 -19.67 33.75 -28.01
N VAL A 196 -19.09 34.44 -29.01
CA VAL A 196 -17.65 34.43 -29.27
C VAL A 196 -16.87 34.98 -28.07
N MET A 197 -17.33 36.08 -27.46
CA MET A 197 -16.67 36.68 -26.30
C MET A 197 -16.73 35.80 -25.05
N ILE A 198 -17.83 35.09 -24.83
CA ILE A 198 -17.97 34.11 -23.74
C ILE A 198 -16.97 32.96 -23.92
N LEU A 199 -16.94 32.37 -25.12
CA LEU A 199 -16.01 31.27 -25.45
C LEU A 199 -14.55 31.73 -25.37
N LEU A 200 -14.26 32.94 -25.86
CA LEU A 200 -12.92 33.51 -25.81
C LEU A 200 -12.48 33.75 -24.36
N CYS A 201 -13.36 34.26 -23.49
CA CYS A 201 -13.09 34.43 -22.07
C CYS A 201 -12.76 33.09 -21.40
N ALA A 202 -13.61 32.07 -21.61
CA ALA A 202 -13.40 30.74 -21.06
C ALA A 202 -12.11 30.10 -21.56
N ALA A 203 -11.81 30.20 -22.87
CA ALA A 203 -10.62 29.62 -23.48
C ALA A 203 -9.31 30.31 -23.03
N LEU A 204 -9.29 31.65 -23.01
CA LEU A 204 -8.12 32.41 -22.55
C LEU A 204 -7.84 32.17 -21.06
N SER A 205 -8.91 32.17 -20.24
CA SER A 205 -8.78 31.89 -18.81
C SER A 205 -8.35 30.45 -18.54
N GLY A 206 -8.93 29.49 -19.27
CA GLY A 206 -8.53 28.09 -19.18
C GLY A 206 -7.08 27.88 -19.59
N THR A 207 -6.63 28.56 -20.64
CA THR A 207 -5.23 28.55 -21.09
C THR A 207 -4.31 29.17 -20.03
N PHE A 208 -4.72 30.28 -19.41
CA PHE A 208 -4.01 30.86 -18.27
C PHE A 208 -3.88 29.85 -17.13
N GLY A 209 -4.95 29.14 -16.75
CA GLY A 209 -4.91 28.09 -15.73
C GLY A 209 -3.93 26.95 -16.05
N VAL A 210 -3.86 26.51 -17.32
CA VAL A 210 -2.87 25.51 -17.77
C VAL A 210 -1.45 26.06 -17.64
N ILE A 211 -1.17 27.25 -18.19
CA ILE A 211 0.17 27.87 -18.16
C ILE A 211 0.61 28.09 -16.71
N PHE A 212 -0.30 28.53 -15.85
CA PHE A 212 -0.07 28.73 -14.43
C PHE A 212 0.35 27.42 -13.73
N ALA A 213 -0.47 26.36 -13.83
CA ALA A 213 -0.23 25.11 -13.10
C ALA A 213 0.93 24.28 -13.68
N ILE A 214 1.20 24.37 -14.99
CA ILE A 214 2.25 23.55 -15.63
C ILE A 214 3.66 23.94 -15.17
N ARG A 215 3.86 25.17 -14.70
CA ARG A 215 5.14 25.65 -14.21
C ARG A 215 5.45 25.21 -12.78
N VAL A 216 4.44 24.88 -11.99
CA VAL A 216 4.64 24.47 -10.59
C VAL A 216 5.23 23.05 -10.51
N GLY A 217 6.10 22.78 -9.56
CA GLY A 217 6.69 21.44 -9.36
C GLY A 217 5.80 20.53 -8.51
N GLY A 218 5.99 19.22 -8.61
CA GLY A 218 5.29 18.16 -7.87
C GLY A 218 5.10 18.38 -6.35
N ALA A 219 6.07 18.93 -5.62
CA ALA A 219 5.95 19.18 -4.17
C ALA A 219 5.26 20.47 -3.86
N ASP A 220 5.27 21.44 -4.76
CA ASP A 220 4.49 22.65 -4.60
C ASP A 220 3.03 22.43 -5.10
N MET A 221 2.71 21.22 -5.62
CA MET A 221 1.35 20.87 -6.07
C MET A 221 0.31 20.92 -4.94
N PRO A 222 0.56 20.43 -3.72
CA PRO A 222 -0.43 20.53 -2.64
C PRO A 222 -0.77 21.98 -2.31
N ILE A 223 0.22 22.88 -2.31
CA ILE A 223 -0.04 24.32 -2.13
C ILE A 223 -0.90 24.85 -3.30
N THR A 224 -0.58 24.44 -4.52
CA THR A 224 -1.35 24.83 -5.72
C THR A 224 -2.79 24.35 -5.65
N ILE A 225 -3.03 23.12 -5.20
CA ILE A 225 -4.38 22.55 -5.03
C ILE A 225 -5.14 23.34 -3.95
N SER A 226 -4.50 23.64 -2.82
CA SER A 226 -5.11 24.46 -1.77
C SER A 226 -5.47 25.87 -2.27
N LEU A 227 -4.59 26.51 -3.06
CA LEU A 227 -4.88 27.81 -3.67
C LEU A 227 -6.04 27.72 -4.65
N LEU A 228 -6.06 26.71 -5.52
CA LEU A 228 -7.15 26.47 -6.46
C LEU A 228 -8.46 26.18 -5.72
N ASN A 229 -8.41 25.57 -4.53
CA ASN A 229 -9.57 25.37 -3.67
C ASN A 229 -10.15 26.69 -3.16
N SER A 230 -9.29 27.61 -2.73
CA SER A 230 -9.69 28.99 -2.42
C SER A 230 -10.35 29.67 -3.62
N LEU A 231 -9.74 29.53 -4.82
CA LEU A 231 -10.25 30.14 -6.04
C LEU A 231 -11.61 29.55 -6.48
N SER A 232 -11.87 28.27 -6.21
CA SER A 232 -13.18 27.65 -6.45
C SER A 232 -14.26 28.27 -5.54
N GLY A 233 -13.97 28.45 -4.25
CA GLY A 233 -14.87 29.15 -3.33
C GLY A 233 -15.15 30.58 -3.76
N VAL A 234 -14.11 31.33 -4.13
CA VAL A 234 -14.24 32.70 -4.67
C VAL A 234 -15.04 32.71 -5.98
N ALA A 235 -14.83 31.76 -6.89
CA ALA A 235 -15.61 31.64 -8.11
C ALA A 235 -17.10 31.38 -7.81
N GLY A 236 -17.39 30.50 -6.84
CA GLY A 236 -18.74 30.26 -6.35
C GLY A 236 -19.38 31.51 -5.79
N ALA A 237 -18.67 32.27 -4.96
CA ALA A 237 -19.18 33.51 -4.40
C ALA A 237 -19.49 34.57 -5.48
N ILE A 238 -18.61 34.69 -6.47
CA ILE A 238 -18.80 35.59 -7.61
C ILE A 238 -19.97 35.14 -8.49
N ALA A 239 -20.12 33.84 -8.73
CA ALA A 239 -21.28 33.30 -9.44
C ALA A 239 -22.58 33.58 -8.67
N GLY A 240 -22.56 33.45 -7.35
CA GLY A 240 -23.67 33.83 -6.47
C GLY A 240 -24.06 35.31 -6.60
N MET A 241 -23.07 36.21 -6.69
CA MET A 241 -23.33 37.64 -6.93
C MET A 241 -23.98 37.88 -8.31
N ALA A 242 -23.60 37.10 -9.32
CA ALA A 242 -24.13 37.23 -10.67
C ALA A 242 -25.60 36.78 -10.78
N ILE A 243 -26.00 35.74 -10.03
CA ILE A 243 -27.38 35.23 -9.99
C ILE A 243 -28.20 35.78 -8.83
N GLU A 244 -27.64 36.72 -8.06
CA GLU A 244 -28.24 37.35 -6.88
C GLU A 244 -28.64 36.37 -5.77
N ASP A 245 -27.87 35.29 -5.58
CA ASP A 245 -28.10 34.29 -4.53
C ASP A 245 -27.16 34.48 -3.32
N PRO A 246 -27.66 35.03 -2.19
CA PRO A 246 -26.83 35.27 -1.02
C PRO A 246 -26.31 33.99 -0.35
N LEU A 247 -27.00 32.85 -0.51
CA LEU A 247 -26.53 31.58 0.06
C LEU A 247 -25.23 31.14 -0.62
N LEU A 248 -25.21 31.14 -1.95
CA LEU A 248 -24.02 30.83 -2.73
C LEU A 248 -22.89 31.84 -2.51
N VAL A 249 -23.21 33.14 -2.39
CA VAL A 249 -22.23 34.19 -2.04
C VAL A 249 -21.56 33.87 -0.71
N ALA A 250 -22.35 33.58 0.32
CA ALA A 250 -21.85 33.42 1.67
C ALA A 250 -21.03 32.12 1.82
N VAL A 251 -21.55 30.98 1.34
CA VAL A 251 -20.83 29.69 1.39
C VAL A 251 -19.56 29.74 0.55
N GLY A 252 -19.61 30.29 -0.66
CA GLY A 252 -18.42 30.47 -1.50
C GLY A 252 -17.36 31.34 -0.84
N GLY A 253 -17.76 32.43 -0.19
CA GLY A 253 -16.86 33.32 0.55
C GLY A 253 -16.17 32.62 1.72
N VAL A 254 -16.92 31.82 2.49
CA VAL A 254 -16.38 31.02 3.61
C VAL A 254 -15.34 30.01 3.11
N VAL A 255 -15.66 29.25 2.05
CA VAL A 255 -14.74 28.27 1.45
C VAL A 255 -13.50 28.97 0.88
N GLY A 256 -13.69 30.10 0.19
CA GLY A 256 -12.61 30.89 -0.40
C GLY A 256 -11.62 31.40 0.65
N ALA A 257 -12.12 31.99 1.73
CA ALA A 257 -11.30 32.48 2.84
C ALA A 257 -10.57 31.34 3.57
N SER A 258 -11.28 30.24 3.89
CA SER A 258 -10.69 29.07 4.55
C SER A 258 -9.57 28.45 3.70
N GLY A 259 -9.78 28.30 2.39
CA GLY A 259 -8.76 27.76 1.49
C GLY A 259 -7.52 28.66 1.40
N LEU A 260 -7.69 29.98 1.44
CA LEU A 260 -6.55 30.91 1.41
C LEU A 260 -5.72 30.82 2.70
N LEU A 261 -6.38 30.73 3.86
CA LEU A 261 -5.72 30.53 5.15
C LEU A 261 -4.94 29.22 5.17
N LEU A 262 -5.54 28.12 4.72
CA LEU A 262 -4.86 26.83 4.59
C LEU A 262 -3.62 26.94 3.70
N THR A 263 -3.76 27.61 2.56
CA THR A 263 -2.65 27.84 1.62
C THR A 263 -1.50 28.60 2.30
N GLN A 264 -1.80 29.62 3.12
CA GLN A 264 -0.79 30.38 3.86
C GLN A 264 -0.08 29.55 4.93
N ILE A 265 -0.81 28.71 5.65
CA ILE A 265 -0.25 27.78 6.64
C ILE A 265 0.72 26.81 5.94
N MET A 266 0.30 26.23 4.82
CA MET A 266 1.15 25.34 4.03
C MET A 266 2.39 26.05 3.47
N CYS A 267 2.23 27.27 2.96
CA CYS A 267 3.35 28.09 2.50
C CYS A 267 4.38 28.31 3.62
N ARG A 268 3.92 28.69 4.82
CA ARG A 268 4.78 28.91 5.99
C ARG A 268 5.49 27.62 6.41
N ALA A 269 4.77 26.51 6.45
CA ALA A 269 5.33 25.21 6.80
C ALA A 269 6.39 24.71 5.79
N MET A 270 6.28 25.09 4.52
CA MET A 270 7.24 24.76 3.46
C MET A 270 8.34 25.82 3.28
N ASN A 271 8.41 26.85 4.14
CA ASN A 271 9.23 28.05 3.96
C ASN A 271 9.16 28.65 2.54
N ARG A 272 7.96 28.66 1.97
CA ARG A 272 7.67 29.26 0.67
C ARG A 272 6.85 30.52 0.85
N LYS A 273 7.08 31.49 -0.03
CA LYS A 273 6.18 32.63 -0.18
C LYS A 273 5.16 32.29 -1.26
N LEU A 274 3.88 32.55 -0.98
CA LEU A 274 2.79 32.38 -1.96
C LEU A 274 3.11 33.06 -3.30
N LEU A 275 3.73 34.25 -3.25
CA LEU A 275 4.11 35.00 -4.45
C LEU A 275 5.17 34.29 -5.30
N ASP A 276 6.10 33.57 -4.69
CA ASP A 276 7.14 32.84 -5.43
C ASP A 276 6.56 31.61 -6.14
N ILE A 277 5.55 30.97 -5.55
CA ILE A 277 4.78 29.88 -6.17
C ILE A 277 3.93 30.43 -7.33
N LEU A 278 3.22 31.54 -7.11
CA LEU A 278 2.40 32.22 -8.13
C LEU A 278 3.24 32.69 -9.33
N LEU A 279 4.46 33.16 -9.09
CA LEU A 279 5.40 33.58 -10.14
C LEU A 279 6.17 32.40 -10.76
N GLY A 280 5.93 31.17 -10.29
CA GLY A 280 6.58 29.96 -10.77
C GLY A 280 8.10 29.95 -10.56
N LYS A 281 8.59 30.62 -9.51
CA LYS A 281 9.96 30.48 -9.02
C LYS A 281 10.04 29.16 -8.24
N THR A 282 10.14 28.06 -8.99
CA THR A 282 10.32 26.73 -8.42
C THR A 282 11.76 26.52 -8.00
N SER A 283 11.95 25.64 -7.03
CA SER A 283 13.22 25.17 -6.45
C SER A 283 14.34 24.86 -7.44
N ALA A 284 14.00 24.50 -8.67
CA ALA A 284 14.96 24.09 -9.71
C ALA A 284 15.64 25.26 -10.46
N SER A 285 15.39 26.52 -10.07
CA SER A 285 15.89 27.69 -10.81
C SER A 285 17.17 28.31 -10.23
N GLY A 286 17.75 27.73 -9.18
CA GLY A 286 19.08 28.11 -8.69
C GLY A 286 20.14 27.72 -9.73
N LYS A 287 21.08 28.62 -10.04
CA LYS A 287 22.27 28.27 -10.81
C LYS A 287 22.92 27.01 -10.18
N PRO A 288 23.44 26.05 -10.96
CA PRO A 288 24.26 24.99 -10.42
C PRO A 288 25.36 25.64 -9.57
N ALA A 289 25.46 25.27 -8.30
CA ALA A 289 26.64 25.61 -7.52
C ALA A 289 27.85 25.03 -8.29
N GLN A 290 28.84 25.87 -8.57
CA GLN A 290 30.09 25.37 -9.16
C GLN A 290 30.64 24.28 -8.23
N PRO A 291 31.09 23.13 -8.76
CA PRO A 291 31.77 22.14 -7.95
C PRO A 291 32.97 22.82 -7.29
N LYS A 292 32.94 22.92 -5.95
CA LYS A 292 34.14 23.27 -5.19
C LYS A 292 35.18 22.20 -5.51
N LYS A 293 36.37 22.63 -5.93
CA LYS A 293 37.52 21.75 -6.13
C LYS A 293 37.68 20.82 -4.93
N PRO A 294 37.96 19.53 -5.12
CA PRO A 294 38.24 18.63 -4.02
C PRO A 294 39.42 19.19 -3.23
N THR A 295 39.18 19.44 -1.95
CA THR A 295 40.26 19.82 -1.02
C THR A 295 40.98 18.53 -0.67
N GLU A 296 42.31 18.53 -0.82
CA GLU A 296 43.16 17.37 -0.59
C GLU A 296 42.88 16.70 0.76
N PRO A 297 42.93 15.35 0.83
CA PRO A 297 42.72 14.63 2.07
C PRO A 297 43.80 15.01 3.09
N LYS A 298 43.37 15.60 4.21
CA LYS A 298 44.23 15.76 5.39
C LYS A 298 44.50 14.37 5.96
N LYS A 299 45.76 13.93 5.89
CA LYS A 299 46.30 12.84 6.72
C LYS A 299 46.01 13.14 8.20
N VAL A 300 45.35 12.20 8.88
CA VAL A 300 45.38 12.09 10.33
C VAL A 300 46.02 10.74 10.68
N ALA A 301 46.93 10.80 11.65
CA ALA A 301 47.79 9.70 12.11
C ALA A 301 47.01 8.65 12.93
N PRO A 302 47.54 7.41 13.05
CA PRO A 302 46.84 6.29 13.65
C PRO A 302 46.94 6.30 15.18
N LEU A 303 45.89 5.84 15.86
CA LEU A 303 45.74 5.38 17.26
C LEU A 303 44.21 5.16 17.43
N THR A 304 43.63 4.07 17.92
CA THR A 304 44.05 2.86 18.64
C THR A 304 42.91 1.84 18.49
N GLU A 305 43.20 0.56 18.60
CA GLU A 305 42.24 -0.56 18.52
C GLU A 305 41.05 -0.48 19.50
N LEU A 306 39.99 -1.22 19.13
CA LEU A 306 38.78 -1.64 19.85
C LEU A 306 37.53 -0.75 19.68
N MET A 307 36.69 -1.09 18.70
CA MET A 307 35.38 -1.71 18.93
C MET A 307 34.96 -2.43 17.63
N THR A 308 34.47 -3.66 17.76
CA THR A 308 33.95 -4.50 16.68
C THR A 308 32.85 -3.76 15.93
N ALA A 309 33.01 -3.58 14.62
CA ALA A 309 31.95 -3.06 13.75
C ALA A 309 30.76 -4.04 13.77
N GLN A 310 29.77 -3.73 14.60
CA GLN A 310 28.46 -4.38 14.56
C GLN A 310 27.76 -3.96 13.28
N SER A 311 26.98 -4.86 12.69
CA SER A 311 26.15 -4.50 11.55
C SER A 311 25.11 -3.44 11.96
N PRO A 312 24.68 -2.53 11.06
CA PRO A 312 23.67 -1.51 11.38
C PRO A 312 22.40 -2.11 12.00
N GLU A 313 22.03 -3.33 11.59
CA GLU A 313 20.90 -4.11 12.10
C GLU A 313 21.08 -4.53 13.57
N GLU A 314 22.28 -4.93 13.98
CA GLU A 314 22.60 -5.33 15.37
C GLU A 314 22.64 -4.10 16.30
N CYS A 315 23.13 -2.96 15.82
CA CYS A 315 23.12 -1.69 16.57
C CYS A 315 21.68 -1.23 16.87
N CYS A 316 20.77 -1.35 15.90
CA CYS A 316 19.37 -0.93 16.06
C CYS A 316 18.66 -1.66 17.20
N GLY A 317 18.83 -2.99 17.30
CA GLY A 317 18.22 -3.81 18.35
C GLY A 317 18.72 -3.44 19.75
N CYS A 318 20.04 -3.24 19.89
CA CYS A 318 20.66 -2.83 21.16
C CYS A 318 20.16 -1.45 21.61
N TRP A 319 20.17 -0.45 20.72
CA TRP A 319 19.72 0.90 21.04
C TRP A 319 18.24 0.95 21.43
N LEU A 320 17.38 0.20 20.73
CA LEU A 320 15.95 0.14 21.06
C LEU A 320 15.68 -0.54 22.41
N LYS A 321 16.49 -1.53 22.80
CA LYS A 321 16.37 -2.20 24.10
C LYS A 321 16.67 -1.24 25.26
N ASP A 322 17.72 -0.45 25.13
CA ASP A 322 18.15 0.50 26.17
C ASP A 322 17.34 1.81 26.19
N ALA A 323 16.55 2.08 25.16
CA ALA A 323 15.73 3.29 25.05
C ALA A 323 14.52 3.29 26.00
N GLU A 324 14.29 4.41 26.70
CA GLU A 324 13.03 4.67 27.40
C GLU A 324 12.11 5.57 26.58
N ARG A 325 12.69 6.52 25.82
CA ARG A 325 11.94 7.46 24.97
C ARG A 325 12.28 7.28 23.50
N VAL A 326 11.26 6.97 22.70
CA VAL A 326 11.39 6.73 21.27
C VAL A 326 10.51 7.70 20.50
N ILE A 327 11.11 8.43 19.56
CA ILE A 327 10.35 9.29 18.64
C ILE A 327 10.40 8.69 17.24
N ILE A 328 9.23 8.41 16.66
CA ILE A 328 9.08 7.90 15.29
C ILE A 328 8.74 9.06 14.34
N ILE A 329 9.49 9.16 13.26
CA ILE A 329 9.37 10.20 12.23
C ILE A 329 8.92 9.56 10.92
N PRO A 330 7.61 9.55 10.62
CA PRO A 330 7.08 8.99 9.38
C PRO A 330 7.30 9.93 8.19
N GLY A 331 7.63 9.35 7.04
CA GLY A 331 7.84 10.05 5.79
C GLY A 331 7.12 9.41 4.60
N TYR A 332 7.36 9.97 3.41
CA TYR A 332 6.69 9.49 2.19
C TYR A 332 7.11 8.06 1.80
N GLY A 333 8.32 7.62 2.14
CA GLY A 333 8.77 6.25 1.92
C GLY A 333 7.91 5.22 2.65
N MET A 334 7.49 5.51 3.89
CA MET A 334 6.54 4.67 4.64
C MET A 334 5.23 4.45 3.85
N ALA A 335 4.70 5.50 3.22
CA ALA A 335 3.48 5.44 2.44
C ALA A 335 3.66 4.67 1.11
N LEU A 336 4.83 4.78 0.48
CA LEU A 336 5.14 4.04 -0.75
C LEU A 336 5.21 2.53 -0.48
N SER A 337 5.90 2.16 0.59
CA SER A 337 6.10 0.77 1.03
C SER A 337 4.88 0.17 1.74
N GLN A 338 3.83 0.96 1.97
CA GLN A 338 2.64 0.56 2.75
C GLN A 338 3.02 0.00 4.13
N ALA A 339 3.98 0.64 4.79
CA ALA A 339 4.59 0.14 6.02
C ALA A 339 3.82 0.54 7.29
N GLN A 340 2.72 1.29 7.19
CA GLN A 340 1.98 1.81 8.35
C GLN A 340 1.53 0.71 9.33
N SER A 341 1.17 -0.48 8.84
CA SER A 341 0.78 -1.61 9.70
C SER A 341 1.96 -2.16 10.50
N ILE A 342 3.16 -2.20 9.92
CA ILE A 342 4.39 -2.63 10.59
C ILE A 342 4.82 -1.60 11.63
N VAL A 343 4.67 -0.30 11.31
CA VAL A 343 4.91 0.77 12.30
C VAL A 343 3.99 0.61 13.52
N LYS A 344 2.71 0.27 13.31
CA LYS A 344 1.78 -0.01 14.42
C LYS A 344 2.24 -1.22 15.25
N GLN A 345 2.73 -2.27 14.61
CA GLN A 345 3.28 -3.45 15.32
C GLN A 345 4.50 -3.07 16.16
N LEU A 346 5.48 -2.36 15.57
CA LEU A 346 6.67 -1.87 16.27
C LEU A 346 6.30 -1.01 17.49
N VAL A 347 5.36 -0.06 17.34
CA VAL A 347 4.89 0.78 18.46
C VAL A 347 4.28 -0.08 19.56
N THR A 348 3.44 -1.06 19.20
CA THR A 348 2.77 -1.93 20.15
C THR A 348 3.78 -2.77 20.94
N GLU A 349 4.83 -3.27 20.28
CA GLU A 349 5.92 -4.03 20.93
C GLU A 349 6.78 -3.14 21.85
N LEU A 350 7.12 -1.92 21.42
CA LEU A 350 7.88 -0.98 22.24
C LEU A 350 7.09 -0.54 23.48
N GLU A 351 5.79 -0.26 23.33
CA GLU A 351 4.90 0.12 24.43
C GLU A 351 4.62 -1.02 25.40
N ALA A 352 4.58 -2.27 24.91
CA ALA A 352 4.47 -3.45 25.77
C ALA A 352 5.67 -3.59 26.72
N GLU A 353 6.85 -3.06 26.33
CA GLU A 353 8.03 -2.96 27.20
C GLU A 353 8.05 -1.69 28.07
N GLY A 354 6.98 -0.89 28.06
CA GLY A 354 6.86 0.31 28.87
C GLY A 354 7.62 1.52 28.34
N LYS A 355 8.05 1.51 27.06
CA LYS A 355 8.74 2.64 26.42
C LYS A 355 7.73 3.73 26.05
N ASP A 356 8.13 5.00 26.21
CA ASP A 356 7.35 6.16 25.78
C ASP A 356 7.56 6.40 24.28
N VAL A 357 6.55 6.08 23.47
CA VAL A 357 6.62 6.19 22.00
C VAL A 357 5.76 7.34 21.52
N LYS A 358 6.39 8.32 20.86
CA LYS A 358 5.73 9.48 20.24
C LYS A 358 5.98 9.52 18.75
N PHE A 359 5.04 10.11 18.02
CA PHE A 359 5.22 10.40 16.59
C PHE A 359 5.48 11.88 16.39
N ALA A 360 6.57 12.20 15.71
CA ALA A 360 6.87 13.56 15.30
C ALA A 360 6.47 13.77 13.84
N ILE A 361 5.37 14.49 13.63
CA ILE A 361 4.82 14.74 12.31
C ILE A 361 5.31 16.08 11.79
N HIS A 362 6.10 16.04 10.71
CA HIS A 362 6.39 17.25 9.96
C HIS A 362 5.14 17.69 9.16
N PRO A 363 4.72 18.97 9.17
CA PRO A 363 3.48 19.40 8.49
C PRO A 363 3.44 19.15 6.98
N VAL A 364 4.61 18.90 6.38
CA VAL A 364 4.81 18.69 4.95
C VAL A 364 5.31 17.28 4.61
N ALA A 365 5.34 16.38 5.61
CA ALA A 365 5.66 14.98 5.37
C ALA A 365 4.60 14.35 4.45
N GLY A 366 5.05 13.73 3.36
CA GLY A 366 4.18 13.08 2.38
C GLY A 366 3.87 13.94 1.15
N ARG A 367 2.64 13.79 0.62
CA ARG A 367 2.17 14.48 -0.61
C ARG A 367 0.91 15.32 -0.40
N MET A 368 0.40 15.41 0.82
CA MET A 368 -0.66 16.33 1.23
C MET A 368 -0.46 16.73 2.69
N PRO A 369 -0.95 17.90 3.12
CA PRO A 369 -1.09 18.20 4.54
C PRO A 369 -1.84 17.07 5.26
N GLY A 370 -1.32 16.65 6.40
CA GLY A 370 -1.92 15.58 7.20
C GLY A 370 -1.81 14.18 6.59
N HIS A 371 -0.99 13.99 5.54
CA HIS A 371 -0.87 12.67 4.88
C HIS A 371 -0.46 11.58 5.87
N MET A 372 0.54 11.84 6.72
CA MET A 372 1.01 10.86 7.70
C MET A 372 -0.05 10.62 8.79
N ASN A 373 -0.72 11.66 9.27
CA ASN A 373 -1.78 11.52 10.29
C ASN A 373 -2.89 10.58 9.83
N VAL A 374 -3.28 10.68 8.55
CA VAL A 374 -4.32 9.83 7.97
C VAL A 374 -3.86 8.38 7.86
N LEU A 375 -2.62 8.12 7.41
CA LEU A 375 -2.10 6.75 7.29
C LEU A 375 -1.86 6.09 8.65
N LEU A 376 -1.45 6.85 9.66
CA LEU A 376 -1.28 6.33 11.02
C LEU A 376 -2.64 6.11 11.70
N ALA A 377 -3.62 6.96 11.43
CA ALA A 377 -5.00 6.74 11.88
C ALA A 377 -5.66 5.54 11.21
N GLU A 378 -5.31 5.23 9.95
CA GLU A 378 -5.79 4.04 9.22
C GLU A 378 -5.41 2.73 9.93
N VAL A 379 -4.31 2.73 10.69
CA VAL A 379 -3.82 1.58 11.47
C VAL A 379 -4.05 1.76 12.97
N ASP A 380 -5.03 2.58 13.36
CA ASP A 380 -5.44 2.80 14.74
C ASP A 380 -4.30 3.30 15.67
N ILE A 381 -3.41 4.18 15.18
CA ILE A 381 -2.51 4.94 16.06
C ILE A 381 -3.29 6.14 16.60
N PRO A 382 -3.43 6.28 17.93
CA PRO A 382 -4.25 7.33 18.50
C PRO A 382 -3.57 8.71 18.34
N TYR A 383 -4.40 9.74 18.11
CA TYR A 383 -3.97 11.09 17.75
C TYR A 383 -3.19 11.81 18.85
N ASP A 384 -3.37 11.41 20.11
CA ASP A 384 -2.62 11.91 21.27
C ASP A 384 -1.12 11.58 21.20
N LYS A 385 -0.74 10.58 20.41
CA LYS A 385 0.65 10.24 20.12
C LYS A 385 1.22 11.00 18.92
N LEU A 386 0.39 11.68 18.14
CA LEU A 386 0.79 12.41 16.93
C LEU A 386 1.07 13.87 17.26
N TYR A 387 2.34 14.19 17.50
CA TYR A 387 2.78 15.54 17.82
C TYR A 387 3.19 16.29 16.56
N GLU A 388 2.80 17.55 16.48
CA GLU A 388 3.28 18.45 15.44
C GLU A 388 4.73 18.86 15.73
N MET A 389 5.50 19.14 14.69
CA MET A 389 6.92 19.52 14.79
C MET A 389 7.23 20.61 15.84
N GLN A 390 6.35 21.61 16.01
CA GLN A 390 6.58 22.70 16.97
C GLN A 390 6.51 22.25 18.43
N ASP A 391 5.71 21.22 18.70
CA ASP A 391 5.48 20.72 20.06
C ASP A 391 6.54 19.69 20.46
N VAL A 392 7.10 18.96 19.48
CA VAL A 392 8.03 17.84 19.71
C VAL A 392 9.50 18.21 19.53
N ASN A 393 9.85 19.28 18.80
CA ASN A 393 11.26 19.56 18.47
C ASN A 393 12.16 19.76 19.70
N GLU A 394 11.65 20.35 20.78
CA GLU A 394 12.44 20.54 22.00
C GLU A 394 12.73 19.21 22.73
N GLU A 395 11.91 18.17 22.49
CA GLU A 395 12.03 16.87 23.14
C GLU A 395 13.11 15.96 22.52
N PHE A 396 13.58 16.25 21.29
CA PHE A 396 14.61 15.42 20.64
C PHE A 396 15.88 15.30 21.47
N LYS A 397 16.27 16.37 22.19
CA LYS A 397 17.47 16.38 23.06
C LYS A 397 17.42 15.38 24.20
N ASP A 398 16.21 15.06 24.66
CA ASP A 398 15.97 14.11 25.75
C ASP A 398 15.48 12.74 25.22
N THR A 399 15.52 12.52 23.91
CA THR A 399 15.07 11.29 23.25
C THR A 399 16.24 10.31 23.11
N ASP A 400 16.00 9.04 23.46
CA ASP A 400 17.03 8.01 23.39
C ASP A 400 17.21 7.50 21.96
N VAL A 401 16.11 7.22 21.25
CA VAL A 401 16.16 6.76 19.85
C VAL A 401 15.14 7.50 18.99
N ALA A 402 15.61 8.10 17.89
CA ALA A 402 14.77 8.65 16.83
C ALA A 402 14.73 7.69 15.64
N ILE A 403 13.55 7.17 15.28
CA ILE A 403 13.35 6.25 14.15
C ILE A 403 12.74 7.01 12.97
N VAL A 404 13.54 7.27 11.95
CA VAL A 404 13.13 7.92 10.70
C VAL A 404 12.69 6.87 9.69
N ILE A 405 11.45 6.96 9.22
CA ILE A 405 10.86 5.97 8.31
C ILE A 405 10.48 6.62 6.99
N GLY A 406 11.33 6.52 5.97
CA GLY A 406 11.03 7.02 4.64
C GLY A 406 10.99 8.55 4.54
N ALA A 407 11.70 9.26 5.42
CA ALA A 407 11.79 10.72 5.46
C ALA A 407 13.21 11.19 5.10
N ASN A 408 13.31 12.25 4.29
CA ASN A 408 14.59 12.82 3.85
C ASN A 408 14.60 14.35 4.02
N ASP A 409 13.88 15.10 3.18
CA ASP A 409 13.94 16.57 3.22
C ASP A 409 13.49 17.18 4.57
N VAL A 410 12.51 16.56 5.24
CA VAL A 410 11.91 17.06 6.50
C VAL A 410 12.81 16.90 7.73
N ILE A 411 13.89 16.13 7.61
CA ILE A 411 14.91 15.93 8.65
C ILE A 411 16.28 16.49 8.24
N ASN A 412 16.40 17.11 7.06
CA ASN A 412 17.69 17.43 6.45
C ASN A 412 18.31 18.69 7.09
N PRO A 413 19.43 18.59 7.85
CA PRO A 413 20.06 19.72 8.53
C PRO A 413 20.61 20.80 7.59
N ALA A 414 20.77 20.49 6.30
CA ALA A 414 21.14 21.49 5.29
C ALA A 414 20.12 22.63 5.19
N ALA A 415 18.88 22.43 5.63
CA ALA A 415 17.89 23.50 5.76
C ALA A 415 18.36 24.65 6.66
N ASN A 416 19.16 24.37 7.70
CA ASN A 416 19.64 25.38 8.64
C ASN A 416 20.92 26.09 8.18
N THR A 417 21.75 25.41 7.38
CA THR A 417 23.14 25.82 7.12
C THR A 417 23.46 26.11 5.65
N ALA A 418 22.76 25.48 4.70
CA ALA A 418 23.10 25.54 3.28
C ALA A 418 22.36 26.67 2.55
N GLU A 419 22.88 27.90 2.69
CA GLU A 419 22.35 29.09 2.01
C GLU A 419 22.25 28.89 0.48
N GLY A 420 21.10 29.24 -0.09
CA GLY A 420 20.85 29.15 -1.53
C GLY A 420 20.31 27.79 -2.01
N THR A 421 20.15 26.81 -1.13
CA THR A 421 19.43 25.57 -1.44
C THR A 421 17.91 25.78 -1.37
N PRO A 422 17.11 24.96 -2.08
CA PRO A 422 15.65 25.03 -2.02
C PRO A 422 15.03 24.86 -0.62
N ILE A 423 15.73 24.20 0.29
CA ILE A 423 15.26 23.90 1.66
C ILE A 423 15.82 24.87 2.70
N TYR A 424 16.67 25.83 2.32
CA TYR A 424 17.25 26.77 3.28
C TYR A 424 16.16 27.58 4.00
N GLY A 425 16.21 27.58 5.33
CA GLY A 425 15.24 28.21 6.23
C GLY A 425 13.92 27.43 6.40
N MET A 426 13.79 26.25 5.79
CA MET A 426 12.68 25.34 6.08
C MET A 426 12.81 24.84 7.51
N PRO A 427 11.77 24.98 8.35
CA PRO A 427 11.73 24.27 9.62
C PRO A 427 11.89 22.77 9.36
N ILE A 428 12.68 22.08 10.18
CA ILE A 428 12.90 20.64 10.09
C ILE A 428 12.66 20.01 11.46
N LEU A 429 12.49 18.69 11.48
CA LEU A 429 12.60 17.91 12.71
C LEU A 429 14.09 17.77 13.06
N ASP A 430 14.48 18.23 14.25
CA ASP A 430 15.87 18.26 14.71
C ASP A 430 16.32 16.86 15.20
N VAL A 431 16.19 15.85 14.34
CA VAL A 431 16.43 14.43 14.67
C VAL A 431 17.89 14.15 15.05
N GLU A 432 18.82 15.01 14.61
CA GLU A 432 20.25 14.92 14.96
C GLU A 432 20.50 15.13 16.46
N ASP A 433 19.60 15.82 17.16
CA ASP A 433 19.72 16.11 18.60
C ASP A 433 19.39 14.89 19.50
N ALA A 434 18.76 13.83 18.96
CA ALA A 434 18.47 12.58 19.70
C ALA A 434 19.74 11.77 19.97
N LYS A 435 19.78 10.95 21.04
CA LYS A 435 20.99 10.18 21.42
C LYS A 435 21.42 9.13 20.40
N HIS A 436 20.48 8.52 19.68
CA HIS A 436 20.73 7.61 18.57
C HIS A 436 19.66 7.83 17.49
N VAL A 437 20.04 7.69 16.23
CA VAL A 437 19.13 7.87 15.09
C VAL A 437 19.15 6.64 14.19
N ILE A 438 17.98 6.06 13.92
CA ILE A 438 17.81 4.96 12.99
C ILE A 438 17.10 5.49 11.76
N ILE A 439 17.72 5.43 10.58
CA ILE A 439 17.15 5.95 9.34
C ILE A 439 16.85 4.81 8.37
N CYS A 440 15.57 4.55 8.12
CA CYS A 440 15.08 3.58 7.14
C CYS A 440 14.71 4.30 5.84
N ASN A 441 15.61 4.32 4.85
CA ASN A 441 15.39 4.93 3.54
C ASN A 441 15.86 4.01 2.42
N PHE A 442 15.24 4.10 1.24
CA PHE A 442 15.57 3.21 0.12
C PHE A 442 17.01 3.36 -0.39
N ASP A 443 17.50 4.61 -0.45
CA ASP A 443 18.83 4.95 -0.92
C ASP A 443 19.35 6.22 -0.22
N LYS A 444 20.59 6.61 -0.54
CA LYS A 444 21.20 7.87 -0.09
C LYS A 444 20.86 9.06 -0.99
N LEU A 445 20.02 8.87 -2.02
CA LEU A 445 19.77 9.92 -3.00
C LEU A 445 18.97 11.06 -2.37
N PRO A 446 19.11 12.29 -2.91
CA PRO A 446 18.30 13.41 -2.49
C PRO A 446 16.79 13.13 -2.53
N GLY A 447 16.08 13.71 -1.56
CA GLY A 447 14.63 13.67 -1.50
C GLY A 447 13.99 14.51 -2.60
N TYR A 448 12.78 14.97 -2.34
CA TYR A 448 12.03 15.75 -3.32
C TYR A 448 12.77 17.04 -3.73
N ALA A 449 13.44 17.69 -2.77
CA ALA A 449 14.10 18.97 -2.98
C ALA A 449 15.38 18.89 -3.82
N GLY A 450 15.93 17.68 -4.05
CA GLY A 450 17.16 17.50 -4.80
C GLY A 450 18.41 18.03 -4.08
N VAL A 451 18.40 18.06 -2.75
CA VAL A 451 19.52 18.47 -1.89
C VAL A 451 20.03 17.25 -1.14
N ASP A 452 21.34 17.03 -1.14
CA ASP A 452 21.97 15.95 -0.37
C ASP A 452 21.73 16.13 1.13
N ASN A 453 21.66 15.03 1.88
CA ASN A 453 21.40 15.05 3.31
C ASN A 453 22.69 14.81 4.12
N PRO A 454 23.18 15.80 4.89
CA PRO A 454 24.38 15.65 5.73
C PRO A 454 24.28 14.57 6.83
N LEU A 455 23.10 14.00 7.06
CA LEU A 455 22.93 12.85 7.96
C LEU A 455 23.45 11.54 7.36
N TYR A 456 23.71 11.49 6.04
CA TYR A 456 24.19 10.28 5.36
C TYR A 456 25.69 10.28 5.11
N ASP A 457 26.38 11.36 5.50
CA ASP A 457 27.81 11.53 5.34
C ASP A 457 28.59 10.54 6.23
N GLU A 458 29.73 10.09 5.73
CA GLU A 458 30.63 9.18 6.43
C GLU A 458 31.19 9.83 7.71
N GLY A 459 31.27 9.06 8.81
CA GLY A 459 31.77 9.53 10.11
C GLY A 459 30.70 9.88 11.15
N LYS A 460 29.41 9.60 10.87
CA LYS A 460 28.30 9.68 11.84
C LYS A 460 27.76 8.31 12.27
N GLU A 461 28.44 7.24 11.91
CA GLU A 461 28.00 5.84 12.12
C GLU A 461 27.94 5.43 13.59
N ASP A 462 28.67 6.14 14.48
CA ASP A 462 28.61 5.94 15.93
C ASP A 462 27.26 6.36 16.54
N HIS A 463 26.50 7.20 15.83
CA HIS A 463 25.27 7.85 16.28
C HIS A 463 24.06 7.54 15.40
N ILE A 464 24.31 7.27 14.12
CA ILE A 464 23.29 7.12 13.08
C ILE A 464 23.44 5.74 12.43
N ALA A 465 22.43 4.89 12.61
CA ALA A 465 22.28 3.63 11.87
C ALA A 465 21.47 3.87 10.59
N LEU A 466 22.12 3.79 9.44
CA LEU A 466 21.48 3.95 8.14
C LEU A 466 21.09 2.59 7.55
N MET A 467 19.79 2.34 7.50
CA MET A 467 19.16 1.12 7.00
C MET A 467 18.64 1.36 5.57
N LEU A 468 19.34 0.80 4.58
CA LEU A 468 19.03 0.99 3.16
C LEU A 468 18.12 -0.12 2.62
N GLY A 469 16.99 0.27 2.03
CA GLY A 469 16.04 -0.66 1.40
C GLY A 469 14.58 -0.23 1.53
N ASP A 470 13.65 -1.11 1.15
CA ASP A 470 12.22 -0.85 1.34
C ASP A 470 11.91 -0.62 2.83
N ALA A 471 11.13 0.42 3.15
CA ALA A 471 10.88 0.80 4.54
C ALA A 471 10.20 -0.31 5.35
N LYS A 472 9.37 -1.14 4.70
CA LYS A 472 8.69 -2.27 5.33
C LYS A 472 9.69 -3.34 5.74
N ASP A 473 10.63 -3.67 4.86
CA ASP A 473 11.65 -4.69 5.11
C ASP A 473 12.62 -4.25 6.21
N MET A 474 13.04 -2.99 6.19
CA MET A 474 13.90 -2.43 7.22
C MET A 474 13.24 -2.44 8.60
N LEU A 475 11.94 -2.13 8.68
CA LEU A 475 11.20 -2.22 9.94
C LEU A 475 11.08 -3.67 10.42
N ASN A 476 10.86 -4.63 9.53
CA ASN A 476 10.86 -6.05 9.89
C ASN A 476 12.24 -6.51 10.41
N ALA A 477 13.34 -6.04 9.81
CA ALA A 477 14.69 -6.31 10.27
C ALA A 477 14.94 -5.72 11.68
N ILE A 478 14.49 -4.48 11.91
CA ILE A 478 14.56 -3.83 13.22
C ILE A 478 13.77 -4.60 14.29
N MET A 479 12.52 -4.96 14.00
CA MET A 479 11.70 -5.77 14.91
C MET A 479 12.36 -7.13 15.20
N LYS A 480 12.92 -7.78 14.18
CA LYS A 480 13.64 -9.05 14.34
C LYS A 480 14.87 -8.89 15.24
N SER A 481 15.66 -7.83 15.04
CA SER A 481 16.84 -7.53 15.86
C SER A 481 16.46 -7.23 17.33
N PHE A 482 15.38 -6.48 17.52
CA PHE A 482 14.81 -6.18 18.83
C PHE A 482 14.29 -7.46 19.56
N ARG A 483 13.70 -8.40 18.82
CA ARG A 483 13.28 -9.70 19.38
C ARG A 483 14.45 -10.65 19.64
N SER A 484 15.44 -10.71 18.75
CA SER A 484 16.59 -11.64 18.84
C SER A 484 17.44 -11.42 20.10
N THR A 485 17.59 -10.16 20.52
CA THR A 485 18.31 -9.77 21.74
C THR A 485 17.58 -10.11 23.05
N LYS A 486 16.41 -10.77 22.98
CA LYS A 486 15.71 -11.37 24.13
C LYS A 486 16.17 -12.79 24.46
N THR A 487 16.86 -13.47 23.53
CA THR A 487 17.13 -14.92 23.60
C THR A 487 18.45 -15.31 24.27
N THR A 488 19.12 -14.41 25.00
CA THR A 488 20.46 -14.68 25.57
C THR A 488 20.52 -14.90 27.08
N ASP A 489 19.39 -14.90 27.79
CA ASP A 489 19.33 -15.20 29.22
C ASP A 489 18.27 -16.27 29.52
N ALA A 490 18.52 -17.53 29.15
CA ALA A 490 17.89 -18.70 29.78
C ALA A 490 18.67 -19.99 29.46
N ASP A 491 19.22 -20.58 30.53
CA ASP A 491 19.64 -21.97 30.72
C ASP A 491 20.53 -22.69 29.68
N THR A 492 21.81 -22.77 30.05
CA THR A 492 22.55 -24.02 29.92
C THR A 492 22.21 -24.91 31.12
N THR A 493 21.51 -26.04 30.91
CA THR A 493 21.88 -27.36 31.48
C THR A 493 20.96 -28.50 31.03
N SER A 494 21.63 -29.63 30.77
CA SER A 494 21.18 -31.03 30.89
C SER A 494 20.54 -31.75 29.69
N ASP A 495 21.10 -32.94 29.47
CA ASP A 495 20.76 -33.94 28.46
C ASP A 495 19.35 -34.52 28.62
N GLY A 496 18.61 -34.56 27.51
CA GLY A 496 17.37 -35.31 27.32
C GLY A 496 16.72 -34.86 26.01
N LYS A 497 16.49 -35.75 25.05
CA LYS A 497 15.81 -35.41 23.78
C LYS A 497 14.32 -35.11 24.05
N GLU A 498 13.98 -33.86 24.37
CA GLU A 498 12.61 -33.35 24.20
C GLU A 498 12.44 -32.87 22.74
N LEU A 499 11.34 -33.27 22.10
CA LEU A 499 10.97 -32.72 20.79
C LEU A 499 10.62 -31.24 20.97
N THR A 500 11.03 -30.40 20.02
CA THR A 500 10.67 -28.97 20.06
C THR A 500 9.15 -28.81 19.86
N PRO A 501 8.52 -27.74 20.39
CA PRO A 501 7.07 -27.50 20.25
C PRO A 501 6.56 -27.60 18.80
N GLU A 502 7.37 -27.15 17.84
CA GLU A 502 7.05 -27.22 16.41
C GLU A 502 6.96 -28.67 15.92
N LEU A 503 7.93 -29.51 16.29
CA LEU A 503 7.98 -30.91 15.90
C LEU A 503 6.89 -31.73 16.60
N THR A 504 6.57 -31.41 17.85
CA THR A 504 5.44 -32.00 18.59
C THR A 504 4.12 -31.72 17.87
N CYS A 505 3.88 -30.47 17.44
CA CYS A 505 2.71 -30.11 16.64
C CYS A 505 2.63 -30.89 15.32
N GLY A 506 3.76 -31.00 14.61
CA GLY A 506 3.85 -31.76 13.37
C GLY A 506 3.50 -33.24 13.56
N TYR A 507 4.02 -33.85 14.63
CA TYR A 507 3.74 -35.25 14.98
C TYR A 507 2.28 -35.49 15.35
N TRP A 508 1.70 -34.66 16.22
CA TRP A 508 0.29 -34.77 16.62
C TRP A 508 -0.66 -34.64 15.42
N LEU A 509 -0.39 -33.68 14.53
CA LEU A 509 -1.18 -33.53 13.31
C LEU A 509 -1.03 -34.70 12.35
N ARG A 510 0.12 -35.38 12.34
CA ARG A 510 0.33 -36.56 11.49
C ARG A 510 -0.49 -37.76 11.92
N GLU A 511 -0.57 -38.01 13.23
CA GLU A 511 -1.35 -39.12 13.82
C GLU A 511 -2.86 -38.83 13.89
N ALA A 512 -3.28 -37.57 13.77
CA ALA A 512 -4.68 -37.19 13.85
C ALA A 512 -5.51 -37.69 12.66
N GLU A 513 -6.69 -38.24 12.93
CA GLU A 513 -7.73 -38.51 11.93
C GLU A 513 -8.79 -37.40 11.92
N ARG A 514 -9.11 -36.84 13.11
CA ARG A 514 -10.05 -35.71 13.27
C ARG A 514 -9.38 -34.50 13.88
N VAL A 515 -9.50 -33.37 13.18
CA VAL A 515 -8.94 -32.08 13.58
C VAL A 515 -10.05 -31.03 13.64
N ILE A 516 -10.15 -30.31 14.76
CA ILE A 516 -11.06 -29.16 14.89
C ILE A 516 -10.23 -27.88 14.98
N ILE A 517 -10.52 -26.92 14.11
CA ILE A 517 -9.88 -25.60 14.10
C ILE A 517 -10.79 -24.58 14.76
N VAL A 518 -10.24 -23.85 15.74
CA VAL A 518 -10.91 -22.79 16.49
C VAL A 518 -10.33 -21.42 16.10
N PRO A 519 -10.93 -20.71 15.14
CA PRO A 519 -10.47 -19.38 14.75
C PRO A 519 -10.87 -18.33 15.78
N GLY A 520 -9.95 -17.40 16.06
CA GLY A 520 -10.16 -16.28 16.95
C GLY A 520 -9.72 -14.95 16.36
N TYR A 521 -9.78 -13.90 17.19
CA TYR A 521 -9.45 -12.55 16.75
C TYR A 521 -7.97 -12.39 16.34
N GLY A 522 -7.06 -13.15 16.94
CA GLY A 522 -5.64 -13.16 16.55
C GLY A 522 -5.41 -13.65 15.11
N MET A 523 -6.25 -14.56 14.58
CA MET A 523 -6.23 -14.95 13.17
C MET A 523 -6.56 -13.76 12.25
N ALA A 524 -7.52 -12.92 12.65
CA ALA A 524 -7.92 -11.73 11.90
C ALA A 524 -6.83 -10.66 11.91
N LEU A 525 -6.16 -10.46 13.07
CA LEU A 525 -5.07 -9.50 13.21
C LEU A 525 -3.87 -9.84 12.31
N SER A 526 -3.53 -11.12 12.19
CA SER A 526 -2.41 -11.60 11.38
C SER A 526 -2.76 -11.82 9.90
N GLN A 527 -4.04 -11.64 9.51
CA GLN A 527 -4.56 -11.99 8.20
C GLN A 527 -4.21 -13.44 7.81
N ALA A 528 -4.42 -14.37 8.75
CA ALA A 528 -4.05 -15.77 8.63
C ALA A 528 -5.09 -16.64 7.91
N GLN A 529 -6.24 -16.11 7.48
CA GLN A 529 -7.33 -16.90 6.89
C GLN A 529 -6.87 -17.75 5.69
N SER A 530 -5.95 -17.24 4.85
CA SER A 530 -5.40 -18.02 3.74
C SER A 530 -4.49 -19.17 4.21
N ALA A 531 -3.73 -18.97 5.29
CA ALA A 531 -2.90 -20.02 5.89
C ALA A 531 -3.76 -21.10 6.56
N VAL A 532 -4.89 -20.71 7.16
CA VAL A 532 -5.88 -21.65 7.71
C VAL A 532 -6.51 -22.50 6.61
N LYS A 533 -6.90 -21.88 5.48
CA LYS A 533 -7.39 -22.63 4.31
C LYS A 533 -6.33 -23.59 3.78
N GLN A 534 -5.08 -23.16 3.72
CA GLN A 534 -3.97 -23.98 3.28
C GLN A 534 -3.75 -25.20 4.19
N LEU A 535 -3.71 -24.98 5.52
CA LEU A 535 -3.59 -26.06 6.50
C LEU A 535 -4.74 -27.06 6.40
N MET A 536 -5.98 -26.57 6.31
CA MET A 536 -7.16 -27.42 6.08
C MET A 536 -6.98 -28.28 4.81
N THR A 537 -6.58 -27.65 3.71
CA THR A 537 -6.42 -28.34 2.42
C THR A 537 -5.32 -29.40 2.49
N GLU A 538 -4.21 -29.13 3.17
CA GLU A 538 -3.10 -30.09 3.34
C GLU A 538 -3.49 -31.26 4.24
N LEU A 539 -4.23 -31.02 5.33
CA LEU A 539 -4.74 -32.09 6.20
C LEU A 539 -5.77 -32.97 5.48
N GLU A 540 -6.69 -32.38 4.73
CA GLU A 540 -7.71 -33.12 3.96
C GLU A 540 -7.13 -33.92 2.80
N GLN A 541 -6.06 -33.42 2.16
CA GLN A 541 -5.32 -34.17 1.14
C GLN A 541 -4.73 -35.47 1.69
N GLU A 542 -4.47 -35.54 2.99
CA GLU A 542 -4.03 -36.76 3.68
C GLU A 542 -5.17 -37.59 4.28
N GLY A 543 -6.42 -37.28 3.90
CA GLY A 543 -7.59 -38.02 4.33
C GLY A 543 -8.08 -37.69 5.74
N LYS A 544 -7.59 -36.61 6.36
CA LYS A 544 -8.01 -36.17 7.70
C LYS A 544 -9.32 -35.40 7.62
N GLN A 545 -10.20 -35.58 8.60
CA GLN A 545 -11.44 -34.80 8.71
C GLN A 545 -11.16 -33.49 9.44
N VAL A 546 -11.35 -32.35 8.76
CA VAL A 546 -11.17 -31.01 9.32
C VAL A 546 -12.50 -30.28 9.42
N GLU A 547 -12.86 -29.86 10.64
CA GLU A 547 -14.05 -29.06 10.95
C GLU A 547 -13.67 -27.76 11.66
N PHE A 548 -14.53 -26.74 11.61
CA PHE A 548 -14.32 -25.45 12.25
C PHE A 548 -15.33 -25.20 13.37
N ALA A 549 -14.84 -24.89 14.57
CA ALA A 549 -15.67 -24.52 15.70
C ALA A 549 -15.73 -22.99 15.84
N ILE A 550 -16.88 -22.41 15.52
CA ILE A 550 -17.07 -20.96 15.53
C ILE A 550 -17.81 -20.52 16.79
N HIS A 551 -17.12 -19.76 17.63
CA HIS A 551 -17.76 -19.09 18.75
C HIS A 551 -18.47 -17.80 18.27
N PRO A 552 -19.73 -17.52 18.66
CA PRO A 552 -20.49 -16.36 18.16
C PRO A 552 -19.88 -15.00 18.55
N VAL A 553 -19.06 -14.97 19.59
CA VAL A 553 -18.36 -13.78 20.09
C VAL A 553 -16.87 -13.76 19.66
N ALA A 554 -16.43 -14.69 18.80
CA ALA A 554 -15.07 -14.66 18.25
C ALA A 554 -14.90 -13.47 17.28
N GLY A 555 -14.07 -12.50 17.68
CA GLY A 555 -13.78 -11.31 16.88
C GLY A 555 -14.41 -10.02 17.41
N ARG A 556 -14.42 -8.96 16.58
CA ARG A 556 -14.97 -7.64 16.96
C ARG A 556 -16.47 -7.48 16.69
N MET A 557 -17.08 -8.42 15.97
CA MET A 557 -18.51 -8.42 15.65
C MET A 557 -19.02 -9.87 15.49
N PRO A 558 -20.31 -10.14 15.79
CA PRO A 558 -20.89 -11.46 15.54
C PRO A 558 -20.75 -11.87 14.06
N GLY A 559 -20.38 -13.13 13.82
CA GLY A 559 -20.17 -13.68 12.47
C GLY A 559 -18.86 -13.26 11.80
N HIS A 560 -17.97 -12.55 12.50
CA HIS A 560 -16.71 -12.07 11.95
C HIS A 560 -15.84 -13.22 11.39
N MET A 561 -15.74 -14.34 12.12
CA MET A 561 -14.97 -15.51 11.65
C MET A 561 -15.59 -16.15 10.41
N ASN A 562 -16.92 -16.24 10.32
CA ASN A 562 -17.60 -16.80 9.15
C ASN A 562 -17.27 -16.00 7.88
N VAL A 563 -17.22 -14.67 7.97
CA VAL A 563 -16.87 -13.81 6.83
C VAL A 563 -15.42 -14.03 6.39
N LEU A 564 -14.47 -14.10 7.33
CA LEU A 564 -13.06 -14.30 7.01
C LEU A 564 -12.77 -15.68 6.42
N LEU A 565 -13.42 -16.73 6.93
CA LEU A 565 -13.27 -18.07 6.37
C LEU A 565 -13.98 -18.21 5.02
N ALA A 566 -15.10 -17.51 4.81
CA ALA A 566 -15.77 -17.45 3.51
C ALA A 566 -14.96 -16.68 2.46
N GLU A 567 -14.18 -15.66 2.86
CA GLU A 567 -13.27 -14.91 1.96
C GLU A 567 -12.25 -15.82 1.27
N VAL A 568 -11.87 -16.92 1.92
CA VAL A 568 -10.87 -17.90 1.43
C VAL A 568 -11.50 -19.21 0.98
N ASP A 569 -12.80 -19.21 0.66
CA ASP A 569 -13.55 -20.36 0.14
C ASP A 569 -13.50 -21.59 1.06
N ILE A 570 -13.62 -21.40 2.38
CA ILE A 570 -13.90 -22.51 3.30
C ILE A 570 -15.40 -22.82 3.23
N PRO A 571 -15.78 -24.09 2.95
CA PRO A 571 -17.18 -24.48 2.83
C PRO A 571 -17.98 -24.21 4.12
N TYR A 572 -19.18 -23.62 3.98
CA TYR A 572 -20.04 -23.26 5.11
C TYR A 572 -20.52 -24.48 5.91
N ASP A 573 -20.61 -25.66 5.28
CA ASP A 573 -21.02 -26.92 5.92
C ASP A 573 -20.01 -27.43 6.95
N LYS A 574 -18.77 -26.93 6.92
CA LYS A 574 -17.71 -27.22 7.89
C LYS A 574 -17.64 -26.21 9.04
N LEU A 575 -18.42 -25.13 8.96
CA LEU A 575 -18.46 -24.08 9.98
C LEU A 575 -19.58 -24.41 10.96
N HIS A 576 -19.22 -24.90 12.13
CA HIS A 576 -20.17 -25.30 13.15
C HIS A 576 -20.24 -24.29 14.29
N GLU A 577 -21.43 -23.97 14.75
CA GLU A 577 -21.60 -23.18 15.97
C GLU A 577 -21.27 -24.02 17.21
N MET A 578 -20.88 -23.36 18.30
CA MET A 578 -20.49 -23.98 19.57
C MET A 578 -21.46 -25.07 20.08
N GLN A 579 -22.78 -24.89 19.91
CA GLN A 579 -23.78 -25.87 20.38
C GLN A 579 -23.70 -27.21 19.64
N ASP A 580 -23.32 -27.17 18.37
CA ASP A 580 -23.26 -28.35 17.50
C ASP A 580 -21.90 -29.06 17.62
N ILE A 581 -20.82 -28.29 17.83
CA ILE A 581 -19.45 -28.80 17.78
C ILE A 581 -18.86 -29.16 19.16
N ASN A 582 -19.32 -28.56 20.26
CA ASN A 582 -18.77 -28.86 21.59
C ASN A 582 -18.80 -30.37 21.97
N PRO A 583 -19.89 -31.12 21.69
CA PRO A 583 -19.90 -32.56 21.96
C PRO A 583 -18.83 -33.37 21.21
N GLU A 584 -18.31 -32.84 20.10
CA GLU A 584 -17.36 -33.52 19.22
C GLU A 584 -15.90 -33.37 19.68
N PHE A 585 -15.57 -32.39 20.56
CA PHE A 585 -14.19 -32.24 21.06
C PHE A 585 -13.67 -33.51 21.74
N LYS A 586 -14.53 -34.25 22.45
CA LYS A 586 -14.18 -35.55 23.08
C LYS A 586 -13.74 -36.65 22.10
N ASN A 587 -14.14 -36.52 20.83
CA ASN A 587 -13.80 -37.45 19.76
C ASN A 587 -12.79 -36.84 18.78
N THR A 588 -12.12 -35.74 19.17
CA THR A 588 -11.18 -35.01 18.33
C THR A 588 -9.75 -35.32 18.75
N ASP A 589 -8.91 -35.68 17.78
CA ASP A 589 -7.51 -36.02 18.04
C ASP A 589 -6.68 -34.77 18.31
N VAL A 590 -6.90 -33.70 17.54
CA VAL A 590 -6.19 -32.43 17.69
C VAL A 590 -7.14 -31.24 17.56
N ALA A 591 -7.19 -30.38 18.57
CA ALA A 591 -7.83 -29.07 18.51
C ALA A 591 -6.77 -27.98 18.26
N ILE A 592 -6.93 -27.19 17.20
CA ILE A 592 -6.01 -26.09 16.85
C ILE A 592 -6.67 -24.76 17.15
N ILE A 593 -6.17 -24.05 18.16
CA ILE A 593 -6.65 -22.72 18.54
C ILE A 593 -5.83 -21.68 17.80
N ILE A 594 -6.48 -20.80 17.03
CA ILE A 594 -5.80 -19.81 16.18
C ILE A 594 -6.20 -18.41 16.60
N GLY A 595 -5.43 -17.81 17.51
CA GLY A 595 -5.68 -16.46 17.99
C GLY A 595 -6.97 -16.32 18.81
N ALA A 596 -7.41 -17.39 19.47
CA ALA A 596 -8.56 -17.40 20.38
C ALA A 596 -8.09 -17.56 21.83
N ASN A 597 -8.54 -16.67 22.72
CA ASN A 597 -8.23 -16.71 24.15
C ASN A 597 -9.52 -16.80 24.97
N ASP A 598 -10.31 -15.73 25.07
CA ASP A 598 -11.48 -15.68 25.96
C ASP A 598 -12.54 -16.75 25.63
N VAL A 599 -12.75 -17.04 24.35
CA VAL A 599 -13.78 -17.99 23.85
C VAL A 599 -13.45 -19.46 24.08
N VAL A 600 -12.22 -19.75 24.51
CA VAL A 600 -11.72 -21.09 24.84
C VAL A 600 -11.26 -21.17 26.29
N ASN A 601 -11.43 -20.12 27.09
CA ASN A 601 -10.83 -20.00 28.42
C ASN A 601 -11.66 -20.74 29.48
N PRO A 602 -11.16 -21.84 30.08
CA PRO A 602 -11.88 -22.63 31.10
C PRO A 602 -12.21 -21.84 32.37
N ALA A 603 -11.54 -20.71 32.63
CA ALA A 603 -11.85 -19.82 33.74
C ALA A 603 -13.29 -19.28 33.67
N ALA A 604 -13.92 -19.27 32.49
CA ALA A 604 -15.34 -18.95 32.35
C ALA A 604 -16.27 -19.86 33.20
N ASN A 605 -15.86 -21.10 33.48
CA ASN A 605 -16.64 -22.06 34.26
C ASN A 605 -16.35 -21.98 35.78
N THR A 606 -15.18 -21.49 36.18
CA THR A 606 -14.65 -21.65 37.55
C THR A 606 -14.34 -20.34 38.26
N ALA A 607 -14.00 -19.27 37.54
CA ALA A 607 -13.54 -18.00 38.12
C ALA A 607 -14.69 -17.03 38.40
N GLU A 608 -15.42 -17.25 39.50
CA GLU A 608 -16.51 -16.40 39.97
C GLU A 608 -16.11 -14.92 40.07
N GLY A 609 -16.93 -14.03 39.48
CA GLY A 609 -16.72 -12.58 39.54
C GLY A 609 -15.88 -11.99 38.40
N THR A 610 -15.40 -12.81 37.47
CA THR A 610 -14.71 -12.35 36.25
C THR A 610 -15.70 -12.02 35.12
N PRO A 611 -15.32 -11.18 34.13
CA PRO A 611 -16.19 -10.82 33.00
C PRO A 611 -16.63 -11.99 32.13
N ILE A 612 -15.89 -13.10 32.15
CA ILE A 612 -16.20 -14.32 31.38
C ILE A 612 -16.92 -15.38 32.22
N TYR A 613 -17.13 -15.17 33.53
CA TYR A 613 -17.79 -16.16 34.37
C TYR A 613 -19.24 -16.41 33.91
N GLY A 614 -19.55 -17.66 33.58
CA GLY A 614 -20.84 -18.07 33.01
C GLY A 614 -20.99 -17.79 31.51
N MET A 615 -19.93 -17.30 30.83
CA MET A 615 -19.89 -17.21 29.38
C MET A 615 -19.75 -18.64 28.81
N PRO A 616 -20.58 -19.04 27.84
CA PRO A 616 -20.34 -20.27 27.10
C PRO A 616 -18.99 -20.22 26.39
N ILE A 617 -18.24 -21.31 26.39
CA ILE A 617 -16.94 -21.42 25.73
C ILE A 617 -16.90 -22.66 24.84
N LEU A 618 -15.92 -22.73 23.94
CA LEU A 618 -15.59 -23.94 23.22
C LEU A 618 -14.77 -24.86 24.13
N ASP A 619 -15.23 -26.09 24.33
CA ASP A 619 -14.65 -27.09 25.25
C ASP A 619 -13.40 -27.76 24.65
N VAL A 620 -12.44 -26.95 24.19
CA VAL A 620 -11.22 -27.41 23.50
C VAL A 620 -10.33 -28.30 24.37
N GLU A 621 -10.44 -28.18 25.69
CA GLU A 621 -9.69 -28.99 26.66
C GLU A 621 -10.06 -30.48 26.61
N ASP A 622 -11.25 -30.80 26.11
CA ASP A 622 -11.75 -32.17 25.95
C ASP A 622 -11.11 -32.93 24.75
N ALA A 623 -10.40 -32.24 23.85
CA ALA A 623 -9.70 -32.87 22.73
C ALA A 623 -8.44 -33.61 23.19
N LYS A 624 -8.02 -34.67 22.47
CA LYS A 624 -6.88 -35.51 22.88
C LYS A 624 -5.55 -34.74 22.92
N HIS A 625 -5.35 -33.78 22.02
CA HIS A 625 -4.22 -32.84 22.03
C HIS A 625 -4.69 -31.44 21.64
N VAL A 626 -4.07 -30.41 22.20
CA VAL A 626 -4.42 -29.01 21.93
C VAL A 626 -3.19 -28.24 21.46
N ILE A 627 -3.28 -27.63 20.28
CA ILE A 627 -2.24 -26.76 19.71
C ILE A 627 -2.74 -25.31 19.79
N ILE A 628 -1.99 -24.45 20.47
CA ILE A 628 -2.39 -23.06 20.70
C ILE A 628 -1.48 -22.11 19.93
N CYS A 629 -2.01 -21.50 18.88
CA CYS A 629 -1.34 -20.51 18.03
C CYS A 629 -1.76 -19.09 18.43
N ASN A 630 -1.26 -18.60 19.57
CA ASN A 630 -1.57 -17.27 20.09
C ASN A 630 -0.31 -16.41 20.18
N PHE A 631 -0.47 -15.09 20.20
CA PHE A 631 0.66 -14.17 20.15
C PHE A 631 1.55 -14.24 21.40
N ASP A 632 0.93 -14.35 22.56
CA ASP A 632 1.56 -14.41 23.87
C ASP A 632 0.67 -15.20 24.86
N LYS A 633 1.12 -15.30 26.12
CA LYS A 633 0.34 -15.91 27.22
C LYS A 633 -0.54 -14.89 27.95
N LEU A 634 -0.62 -13.63 27.50
CA LEU A 634 -1.35 -12.59 28.22
C LEU A 634 -2.86 -12.82 28.13
N PRO A 635 -3.63 -12.29 29.11
CA PRO A 635 -5.08 -12.30 29.05
C PRO A 635 -5.67 -11.75 27.75
N GLY A 636 -6.79 -12.34 27.34
CA GLY A 636 -7.59 -11.83 26.23
C GLY A 636 -8.29 -10.51 26.57
N TYR A 637 -9.32 -10.16 25.78
CA TYR A 637 -10.08 -8.93 25.94
C TYR A 637 -10.76 -8.83 27.33
N ALA A 638 -11.07 -9.97 27.95
CA ALA A 638 -11.67 -10.01 29.27
C ALA A 638 -10.70 -9.70 30.42
N GLY A 639 -9.38 -9.66 30.17
CA GLY A 639 -8.38 -9.43 31.22
C GLY A 639 -8.30 -10.56 32.25
N VAL A 640 -8.67 -11.78 31.86
CA VAL A 640 -8.61 -13.00 32.69
C VAL A 640 -7.54 -13.92 32.12
N ASP A 641 -6.63 -14.39 32.99
CA ASP A 641 -5.62 -15.38 32.63
C ASP A 641 -6.28 -16.67 32.11
N ASN A 642 -5.64 -17.36 31.17
CA ASN A 642 -6.16 -18.59 30.59
C ASN A 642 -5.44 -19.80 31.20
N PRO A 643 -6.12 -20.65 32.00
CA PRO A 643 -5.53 -21.84 32.60
C PRO A 643 -4.90 -22.81 31.59
N LEU A 644 -5.32 -22.78 30.31
CA LEU A 644 -4.71 -23.60 29.25
C LEU A 644 -3.24 -23.25 28.97
N TYR A 645 -2.72 -22.11 29.49
CA TYR A 645 -1.35 -21.66 29.23
C TYR A 645 -0.37 -22.03 30.34
N ASP A 646 -0.88 -22.62 31.42
CA ASP A 646 -0.07 -23.08 32.55
C ASP A 646 0.80 -24.27 32.14
N GLU A 647 2.06 -24.27 32.55
CA GLU A 647 3.11 -25.21 32.09
C GLU A 647 2.97 -26.64 32.64
N GLY A 648 1.80 -26.99 33.17
CA GLY A 648 1.54 -28.26 33.86
C GLY A 648 1.17 -29.43 32.95
N ASP A 649 0.93 -29.21 31.65
CA ASP A 649 0.30 -30.19 30.76
C ASP A 649 0.97 -30.28 29.36
N ALA A 650 2.30 -30.28 29.32
CA ALA A 650 3.07 -30.31 28.07
C ALA A 650 2.83 -31.57 27.19
N ASP A 651 2.35 -32.66 27.78
CA ASP A 651 1.96 -33.88 27.05
C ASP A 651 0.60 -33.76 26.33
N HIS A 652 -0.21 -32.76 26.72
CA HIS A 652 -1.57 -32.52 26.24
C HIS A 652 -1.69 -31.24 25.41
N ILE A 653 -1.00 -30.18 25.83
CA ILE A 653 -1.10 -28.83 25.27
C ILE A 653 0.28 -28.35 24.80
N THR A 654 0.36 -27.92 23.55
CA THR A 654 1.55 -27.26 23.00
C THR A 654 1.23 -25.81 22.61
N LEU A 655 2.06 -24.88 23.10
CA LEU A 655 1.95 -23.45 22.84
C LEU A 655 2.91 -23.03 21.72
N MET A 656 2.35 -22.52 20.64
CA MET A 656 3.06 -21.90 19.53
C MET A 656 2.87 -20.38 19.62
N LEU A 657 3.78 -19.72 20.33
CA LEU A 657 3.69 -18.28 20.58
C LEU A 657 4.17 -17.47 19.36
N GLY A 658 3.48 -16.37 19.06
CA GLY A 658 3.83 -15.44 17.98
C GLY A 658 2.68 -15.14 17.02
N ASP A 659 2.99 -14.45 15.92
CA ASP A 659 1.97 -14.13 14.92
C ASP A 659 1.29 -15.41 14.40
N ALA A 660 -0.05 -15.46 14.44
CA ALA A 660 -0.80 -16.67 14.13
C ALA A 660 -0.56 -17.17 12.70
N LYS A 661 -0.20 -16.30 11.75
CA LYS A 661 0.16 -16.71 10.39
C LYS A 661 1.54 -17.37 10.35
N GLU A 662 2.50 -16.82 11.09
CA GLU A 662 3.85 -17.39 11.20
C GLU A 662 3.83 -18.75 11.90
N THR A 663 3.12 -18.87 13.03
CA THR A 663 3.03 -20.12 13.79
C THR A 663 2.32 -21.22 12.99
N LEU A 664 1.26 -20.89 12.24
CA LEU A 664 0.63 -21.82 11.30
C LEU A 664 1.59 -22.25 10.18
N ASN A 665 2.37 -21.34 9.61
CA ASN A 665 3.37 -21.68 8.60
C ASN A 665 4.45 -22.61 9.15
N THR A 666 4.87 -22.40 10.40
CA THR A 666 5.82 -23.28 11.09
C THR A 666 5.23 -24.65 11.35
N ILE A 667 3.97 -24.75 11.79
CA ILE A 667 3.27 -26.02 11.97
C ILE A 667 3.11 -26.76 10.64
N MET A 668 2.71 -26.07 9.57
CA MET A 668 2.62 -26.68 8.23
C MET A 668 3.98 -27.19 7.75
N ARG A 669 5.08 -26.44 8.02
CA ARG A 669 6.43 -26.93 7.74
C ARG A 669 6.76 -28.17 8.56
N ALA A 670 6.50 -28.15 9.86
CA ALA A 670 6.76 -29.30 10.73
C ALA A 670 5.95 -30.53 10.31
N PHE A 671 4.67 -30.35 9.97
CA PHE A 671 3.79 -31.39 9.43
C PHE A 671 4.36 -32.02 8.15
N ARG A 672 4.92 -31.20 7.25
CA ARG A 672 5.58 -31.68 6.02
C ARG A 672 6.94 -32.35 6.27
N ILE A 673 7.62 -32.03 7.37
CA ILE A 673 8.96 -32.57 7.70
C ILE A 673 8.85 -33.87 8.50
N CYS A 674 7.77 -34.10 9.23
CA CYS A 674 7.54 -35.30 10.04
C CYS A 674 7.20 -36.56 9.22
N ASP A 675 7.76 -36.69 8.00
CA ASP A 675 7.63 -37.89 7.20
C ASP A 675 8.37 -39.06 7.84
N VAL A 676 7.63 -40.10 8.18
CA VAL A 676 8.20 -41.42 8.48
C VAL A 676 8.76 -41.96 7.16
N PRO A 677 10.02 -42.43 7.10
CA PRO A 677 10.53 -43.10 5.91
C PRO A 677 9.71 -44.37 5.68
N ARG A 678 8.95 -44.41 4.57
CA ARG A 678 8.48 -45.69 4.03
C ARG A 678 9.66 -46.32 3.30
N GLU A 679 10.10 -47.49 3.77
CA GLU A 679 10.90 -48.39 2.94
C GLU A 679 10.10 -48.70 1.66
N ILE A 680 10.62 -48.27 0.51
CA ILE A 680 10.05 -48.57 -0.80
C ILE A 680 10.62 -49.93 -1.24
N GLU A 681 9.82 -50.98 -1.10
CA GLU A 681 10.01 -52.21 -1.86
C GLU A 681 9.32 -52.09 -3.23
N GLY A 682 10.12 -52.13 -4.31
CA GLY A 682 9.77 -52.78 -5.59
C GLY A 682 9.05 -51.98 -6.70
N ASP A 683 9.84 -51.62 -7.73
CA ASP A 683 9.63 -51.82 -9.19
C ASP A 683 8.58 -51.07 -10.04
N ASP A 684 7.98 -49.96 -9.62
CA ASP A 684 7.36 -49.00 -10.58
C ASP A 684 7.47 -47.54 -10.06
N ILE A 685 8.59 -46.87 -10.37
CA ILE A 685 8.81 -45.46 -10.00
C ILE A 685 8.01 -44.58 -10.96
N THR A 686 7.10 -43.75 -10.45
CA THR A 686 6.35 -42.80 -11.28
C THR A 686 7.27 -41.71 -11.86
N PRO A 687 6.94 -41.06 -13.01
CA PRO A 687 7.78 -40.00 -13.58
C PRO A 687 8.08 -38.85 -12.60
N VAL A 688 7.17 -38.56 -11.67
CA VAL A 688 7.36 -37.53 -10.64
C VAL A 688 8.39 -37.98 -9.61
N GLU A 689 8.34 -39.23 -9.17
CA GLU A 689 9.30 -39.82 -8.22
C GLU A 689 10.68 -39.97 -8.85
N ALA A 690 10.75 -40.40 -10.12
CA ALA A 690 11.99 -40.45 -10.88
C ALA A 690 12.62 -39.06 -11.01
N GLY A 691 11.81 -38.04 -11.32
CA GLY A 691 12.24 -36.65 -11.37
C GLY A 691 12.74 -36.12 -10.02
N GLY A 692 12.06 -36.46 -8.92
CA GLY A 692 12.50 -36.13 -7.56
C GLY A 692 13.86 -36.76 -7.22
N GLN A 693 14.04 -38.04 -7.55
CA GLN A 693 15.29 -38.77 -7.32
C GLN A 693 16.43 -38.18 -8.16
N TRP A 694 16.20 -37.94 -9.45
CA TRP A 694 17.21 -37.31 -10.33
C TRP A 694 17.61 -35.94 -9.83
N LEU A 695 16.67 -35.14 -9.34
CA LEU A 695 16.98 -33.86 -8.73
C LEU A 695 17.80 -34.03 -7.45
N SER A 696 17.50 -35.02 -6.60
CA SER A 696 18.27 -35.30 -5.38
C SER A 696 19.74 -35.61 -5.70
N ASP A 697 19.98 -36.45 -6.72
CA ASP A 697 21.32 -36.88 -7.15
C ASP A 697 22.08 -35.83 -7.99
N ALA A 698 21.40 -34.80 -8.50
CA ALA A 698 21.98 -33.78 -9.37
C ALA A 698 22.89 -32.79 -8.63
N LYS A 699 23.96 -32.35 -9.32
CA LYS A 699 24.80 -31.21 -8.88
C LYS A 699 24.53 -29.97 -9.70
N ARG A 700 24.32 -30.11 -11.01
CA ARG A 700 24.01 -29.00 -11.93
C ARG A 700 22.64 -29.17 -12.56
N VAL A 701 21.80 -28.15 -12.39
CA VAL A 701 20.42 -28.13 -12.86
C VAL A 701 20.18 -26.90 -13.73
N ILE A 702 19.63 -27.10 -14.93
CA ILE A 702 19.24 -26.01 -15.82
C ILE A 702 17.72 -25.95 -15.92
N ILE A 703 17.14 -24.77 -15.66
CA ILE A 703 15.70 -24.53 -15.76
C ILE A 703 15.39 -23.78 -17.07
N VAL A 704 14.47 -24.32 -17.86
CA VAL A 704 14.02 -23.77 -19.14
C VAL A 704 12.56 -23.29 -19.01
N PRO A 705 12.34 -21.99 -18.74
CA PRO A 705 11.00 -21.42 -18.65
C PRO A 705 10.37 -21.22 -20.03
N GLY A 706 9.08 -21.54 -20.15
CA GLY A 706 8.30 -21.39 -21.37
C GLY A 706 6.95 -20.71 -21.14
N TYR A 707 6.15 -20.63 -22.21
CA TYR A 707 4.86 -19.94 -22.16
C TYR A 707 3.84 -20.62 -21.23
N GLY A 708 3.92 -21.94 -21.04
CA GLY A 708 3.08 -22.66 -20.07
C GLY A 708 3.32 -22.24 -18.61
N MET A 709 4.55 -21.83 -18.25
CA MET A 709 4.84 -21.20 -16.95
C MET A 709 4.07 -19.89 -16.78
N ALA A 710 4.01 -19.07 -17.84
CA ALA A 710 3.30 -17.80 -17.82
C ALA A 710 1.77 -17.98 -17.75
N LEU A 711 1.23 -19.01 -18.44
CA LEU A 711 -0.20 -19.32 -18.41
C LEU A 711 -0.68 -19.75 -17.02
N SER A 712 0.13 -20.53 -16.32
CA SER A 712 -0.14 -21.05 -14.97
C SER A 712 0.26 -20.11 -13.83
N GLN A 713 0.86 -18.96 -14.15
CA GLN A 713 1.45 -18.02 -13.18
C GLN A 713 2.42 -18.70 -12.20
N ALA A 714 3.24 -19.63 -12.70
CA ALA A 714 4.09 -20.46 -11.87
C ALA A 714 5.46 -19.84 -11.52
N GLN A 715 5.74 -18.58 -11.90
CA GLN A 715 7.05 -17.93 -11.69
C GLN A 715 7.49 -17.92 -10.21
N SER A 716 6.57 -17.78 -9.26
CA SER A 716 6.88 -17.83 -7.82
C SER A 716 7.29 -19.24 -7.35
N ILE A 717 6.75 -20.28 -7.96
CA ILE A 717 7.09 -21.68 -7.69
C ILE A 717 8.45 -22.01 -8.30
N VAL A 718 8.73 -21.50 -9.49
CA VAL A 718 10.05 -21.65 -10.11
C VAL A 718 11.15 -21.03 -9.23
N LYS A 719 10.91 -19.86 -8.64
CA LYS A 719 11.82 -19.30 -7.63
C LYS A 719 11.93 -20.19 -6.38
N THR A 720 10.82 -20.76 -5.93
CA THR A 720 10.81 -21.66 -4.76
C THR A 720 11.67 -22.91 -5.05
N LEU A 721 11.50 -23.53 -6.21
CA LEU A 721 12.31 -24.66 -6.68
C LEU A 721 13.80 -24.29 -6.76
N MET A 722 14.14 -23.12 -7.32
CA MET A 722 15.52 -22.62 -7.38
C MET A 722 16.13 -22.52 -5.98
N ILE A 723 15.44 -21.85 -5.04
CA ILE A 723 15.92 -21.66 -3.67
C ILE A 723 16.12 -23.02 -2.97
N GLU A 724 15.20 -23.98 -3.15
CA GLU A 724 15.32 -25.31 -2.53
C GLU A 724 16.50 -26.11 -3.09
N LEU A 725 16.70 -26.09 -4.40
CA LEU A 725 17.84 -26.75 -5.03
C LEU A 725 19.16 -26.11 -4.60
N GLU A 726 19.24 -24.78 -4.52
CA GLU A 726 20.43 -24.06 -4.05
C GLU A 726 20.70 -24.30 -2.56
N THR A 727 19.65 -24.36 -1.73
CA THR A 727 19.76 -24.70 -0.31
C THR A 727 20.28 -26.13 -0.12
N ALA A 728 19.94 -27.04 -1.04
CA ALA A 728 20.49 -28.39 -1.12
C ALA A 728 21.91 -28.45 -1.74
N GLY A 729 22.53 -27.30 -2.04
CA GLY A 729 23.91 -27.19 -2.52
C GLY A 729 24.09 -27.42 -4.03
N LYS A 730 23.03 -27.25 -4.82
CA LYS A 730 23.04 -27.47 -6.29
C LYS A 730 23.27 -26.17 -7.04
N GLU A 731 23.95 -26.26 -8.17
CA GLU A 731 24.13 -25.15 -9.10
C GLU A 731 22.91 -25.04 -10.01
N VAL A 732 22.18 -23.93 -9.91
CA VAL A 732 20.97 -23.68 -10.69
C VAL A 732 21.18 -22.49 -11.64
N GLU A 733 20.96 -22.74 -12.93
CA GLU A 733 21.03 -21.75 -14.02
C GLU A 733 19.73 -21.77 -14.84
N PHE A 734 19.40 -20.65 -15.49
CA PHE A 734 18.22 -20.52 -16.34
C PHE A 734 18.62 -20.35 -17.80
N ALA A 735 18.06 -21.21 -18.65
CA ALA A 735 18.23 -21.14 -20.10
C ALA A 735 17.06 -20.38 -20.73
N ILE A 736 17.31 -19.15 -21.18
CA ILE A 736 16.27 -18.27 -21.74
C ILE A 736 16.33 -18.26 -23.26
N HIS A 737 15.29 -18.79 -23.90
CA HIS A 737 15.13 -18.66 -25.34
C HIS A 737 14.51 -17.30 -25.71
N PRO A 738 15.03 -16.56 -26.71
CA PRO A 738 14.56 -15.21 -27.03
C PRO A 738 13.12 -15.14 -27.53
N VAL A 739 12.57 -16.25 -28.02
CA VAL A 739 11.15 -16.37 -28.43
C VAL A 739 10.32 -17.24 -27.47
N ALA A 740 10.81 -17.52 -26.26
CA ALA A 740 9.99 -18.13 -25.22
C ALA A 740 8.90 -17.15 -24.76
N GLY A 741 7.64 -17.43 -25.12
CA GLY A 741 6.48 -16.60 -24.76
C GLY A 741 5.82 -15.89 -25.95
N ARG A 742 5.04 -14.84 -25.67
CA ARG A 742 4.34 -14.05 -26.71
C ARG A 742 5.10 -12.83 -27.22
N MET A 743 6.21 -12.47 -26.56
CA MET A 743 7.06 -11.34 -26.95
C MET A 743 8.51 -11.61 -26.53
N PRO A 744 9.51 -11.01 -27.22
CA PRO A 744 10.91 -11.14 -26.80
C PRO A 744 11.13 -10.63 -25.38
N GLY A 745 11.92 -11.35 -24.58
CA GLY A 745 12.22 -11.02 -23.18
C GLY A 745 11.09 -11.31 -22.19
N HIS A 746 10.00 -11.96 -22.62
CA HIS A 746 8.84 -12.24 -21.76
C HIS A 746 9.23 -13.05 -20.51
N MET A 747 10.07 -14.07 -20.65
CA MET A 747 10.51 -14.88 -19.50
C MET A 747 11.40 -14.08 -18.53
N ASN A 748 12.27 -13.19 -19.04
CA ASN A 748 13.12 -12.34 -18.20
C ASN A 748 12.28 -11.43 -17.30
N VAL A 749 11.17 -10.88 -17.82
CA VAL A 749 10.28 -10.02 -17.02
C VAL A 749 9.57 -10.81 -15.93
N LEU A 750 9.08 -12.03 -16.23
CA LEU A 750 8.37 -12.86 -15.26
C LEU A 750 9.30 -13.39 -14.16
N LEU A 751 10.54 -13.75 -14.50
CA LEU A 751 11.52 -14.16 -13.52
C LEU A 751 12.05 -12.97 -12.70
N ALA A 752 12.13 -11.77 -13.28
CA ALA A 752 12.47 -10.55 -12.54
C ALA A 752 11.34 -10.09 -11.60
N GLU A 753 10.06 -10.31 -11.95
CA GLU A 753 8.91 -10.03 -11.08
C GLU A 753 9.00 -10.76 -9.74
N VAL A 754 9.62 -11.95 -9.74
CA VAL A 754 9.85 -12.73 -8.53
C VAL A 754 11.28 -12.63 -8.03
N ASP A 755 12.12 -11.71 -8.51
CA ASP A 755 13.51 -11.54 -8.08
C ASP A 755 14.41 -12.78 -8.29
N VAL A 756 14.31 -13.47 -9.43
CA VAL A 756 15.41 -14.38 -9.84
C VAL A 756 16.62 -13.53 -10.26
N PRO A 757 17.83 -13.82 -9.74
CA PRO A 757 19.03 -13.05 -10.06
C PRO A 757 19.33 -13.03 -11.56
N TYR A 758 19.59 -11.85 -12.12
CA TYR A 758 19.84 -11.67 -13.56
C TYR A 758 21.10 -12.39 -14.05
N ASP A 759 22.10 -12.58 -13.19
CA ASP A 759 23.34 -13.30 -13.47
C ASP A 759 23.13 -14.80 -13.73
N LYS A 760 21.99 -15.35 -13.31
CA LYS A 760 21.60 -16.75 -13.56
C LYS A 760 20.80 -16.93 -14.85
N LEU A 761 20.40 -15.83 -15.50
CA LEU A 761 19.61 -15.86 -16.73
C LEU A 761 20.56 -15.83 -17.93
N HIS A 762 20.73 -16.97 -18.59
CA HIS A 762 21.64 -17.12 -19.72
C HIS A 762 20.88 -17.19 -21.04
N GLU A 763 21.38 -16.50 -22.07
CA GLU A 763 20.86 -16.66 -23.42
C GLU A 763 21.32 -17.99 -24.02
N MET A 764 20.55 -18.50 -24.98
CA MET A 764 20.79 -19.79 -25.66
C MET A 764 22.24 -19.97 -26.17
N GLN A 765 22.91 -18.90 -26.65
CA GLN A 765 24.28 -18.98 -27.17
C GLN A 765 25.31 -19.32 -26.08
N ASP A 766 25.07 -18.85 -24.85
CA ASP A 766 25.98 -19.02 -23.72
C ASP A 766 25.73 -20.34 -23.00
N ILE A 767 24.46 -20.78 -22.94
CA ILE A 767 24.03 -21.94 -22.16
C ILE A 767 23.97 -23.24 -22.97
N ASN A 768 23.74 -23.22 -24.29
CA ASN A 768 23.65 -24.45 -25.08
C ASN A 768 24.88 -25.38 -24.96
N PRO A 769 26.13 -24.86 -24.98
CA PRO A 769 27.32 -25.71 -24.83
C PRO A 769 27.37 -26.46 -23.49
N THR A 770 26.63 -26.02 -22.47
CA THR A 770 26.70 -26.56 -21.11
C THR A 770 25.70 -27.68 -20.83
N PHE A 771 24.70 -27.89 -21.69
CA PHE A 771 23.72 -28.97 -21.51
C PHE A 771 24.38 -30.35 -21.42
N LYS A 772 25.47 -30.59 -22.16
CA LYS A 772 26.25 -31.86 -22.09
C LYS A 772 26.84 -32.18 -20.72
N ASP A 773 27.10 -31.14 -19.93
CA ASP A 773 27.65 -31.24 -18.57
C ASP A 773 26.57 -31.06 -17.50
N THR A 774 25.29 -31.00 -17.88
CA THR A 774 24.15 -30.78 -16.98
C THR A 774 23.55 -32.10 -16.53
N ASP A 775 23.32 -32.25 -15.22
CA ASP A 775 22.76 -33.48 -14.67
C ASP A 775 21.25 -33.57 -14.91
N VAL A 776 20.52 -32.45 -14.73
CA VAL A 776 19.07 -32.40 -14.95
C VAL A 776 18.67 -31.10 -15.65
N ALA A 777 17.95 -31.21 -16.77
CA ALA A 777 17.28 -30.08 -17.42
C ALA A 777 15.77 -30.11 -17.12
N ILE A 778 15.22 -29.02 -16.56
CA ILE A 778 13.80 -28.90 -16.21
C ILE A 778 13.11 -27.96 -17.20
N ILE A 779 12.22 -28.50 -18.02
CA ILE A 779 11.43 -27.76 -19.00
C ILE A 779 10.08 -27.39 -18.38
N ILE A 780 9.76 -26.10 -18.34
CA ILE A 780 8.55 -25.60 -17.68
C ILE A 780 7.66 -24.88 -18.69
N GLY A 781 6.71 -25.59 -19.29
CA GLY A 781 5.77 -25.00 -20.24
C GLY A 781 6.42 -24.56 -21.56
N ALA A 782 7.57 -25.14 -21.94
CA ALA A 782 8.25 -24.90 -23.21
C ALA A 782 8.10 -26.13 -24.12
N ASN A 783 7.73 -25.89 -25.39
CA ASN A 783 7.59 -26.93 -26.40
C ASN A 783 8.42 -26.58 -27.64
N ASP A 784 8.01 -25.58 -28.44
CA ASP A 784 8.68 -25.28 -29.72
C ASP A 784 10.17 -24.90 -29.56
N VAL A 785 10.51 -24.19 -28.48
CA VAL A 785 11.87 -23.68 -28.22
C VAL A 785 12.87 -24.74 -27.75
N VAL A 786 12.38 -25.95 -27.46
CA VAL A 786 13.15 -27.12 -27.04
C VAL A 786 12.94 -28.31 -27.98
N ASN A 787 12.26 -28.12 -29.12
CA ASN A 787 11.80 -29.21 -29.98
C ASN A 787 12.90 -29.65 -30.97
N PRO A 788 13.48 -30.87 -30.84
CA PRO A 788 14.55 -31.35 -31.73
C PRO A 788 14.14 -31.50 -33.20
N ALA A 789 12.84 -31.52 -33.50
CA ALA A 789 12.33 -31.52 -34.88
C ALA A 789 12.78 -30.27 -35.66
N ALA A 790 13.15 -29.18 -34.98
CA ALA A 790 13.77 -28.02 -35.62
C ALA A 790 15.05 -28.36 -36.39
N ASN A 791 15.78 -29.39 -35.98
CA ASN A 791 17.03 -29.82 -36.62
C ASN A 791 16.83 -30.87 -37.72
N THR A 792 15.71 -31.60 -37.72
CA THR A 792 15.54 -32.83 -38.51
C THR A 792 14.31 -32.84 -39.42
N ALA A 793 13.25 -32.10 -39.09
CA ALA A 793 11.97 -32.14 -39.80
C ALA A 793 11.88 -31.06 -40.90
N GLU A 794 12.49 -31.35 -42.06
CA GLU A 794 12.47 -30.49 -43.24
C GLU A 794 11.06 -30.07 -43.67
N GLY A 795 10.84 -28.77 -43.88
CA GLY A 795 9.57 -28.21 -44.34
C GLY A 795 8.57 -27.85 -43.24
N THR A 796 8.92 -28.02 -41.97
CA THR A 796 8.11 -27.54 -40.83
C THR A 796 8.41 -26.07 -40.49
N PRO A 797 7.49 -25.34 -39.82
CA PRO A 797 7.72 -23.94 -39.44
C PRO A 797 8.91 -23.70 -38.50
N ILE A 798 9.37 -24.74 -37.79
CA ILE A 798 10.52 -24.68 -36.88
C ILE A 798 11.81 -25.20 -37.51
N TYR A 799 11.80 -25.71 -38.74
CA TYR A 799 13.01 -26.24 -39.37
C TYR A 799 14.07 -25.13 -39.56
N GLY A 800 15.24 -25.34 -38.97
CA GLY A 800 16.33 -24.35 -38.92
C GLY A 800 16.15 -23.26 -37.87
N MET A 801 15.13 -23.33 -37.02
CA MET A 801 14.99 -22.47 -35.85
C MET A 801 16.03 -22.89 -34.80
N PRO A 802 16.83 -21.96 -34.23
CA PRO A 802 17.65 -22.28 -33.08
C PRO A 802 16.77 -22.73 -31.91
N ILE A 803 17.21 -23.75 -31.18
CA ILE A 803 16.52 -24.31 -30.01
C ILE A 803 17.50 -24.44 -28.84
N LEU A 804 16.97 -24.60 -27.63
CA LEU A 804 17.76 -25.03 -26.48
C LEU A 804 18.03 -26.54 -26.58
N ASP A 805 19.29 -26.94 -26.52
CA ASP A 805 19.76 -28.32 -26.70
C ASP A 805 19.53 -29.18 -25.44
N VAL A 806 18.32 -29.15 -24.90
CA VAL A 806 17.95 -29.84 -23.65
C VAL A 806 18.11 -31.36 -23.72
N GLU A 807 18.07 -31.93 -24.93
CA GLU A 807 18.28 -33.36 -25.17
C GLU A 807 19.71 -33.84 -24.86
N ASP A 808 20.67 -32.91 -24.76
CA ASP A 808 22.06 -33.22 -24.42
C ASP A 808 22.29 -33.37 -22.90
N ALA A 809 21.33 -32.99 -22.04
CA ALA A 809 21.43 -33.14 -20.58
C ALA A 809 21.32 -34.61 -20.14
N LYS A 810 21.86 -35.01 -18.98
CA LYS A 810 21.83 -36.43 -18.55
C LYS A 810 20.43 -36.95 -18.23
N HIS A 811 19.56 -36.10 -17.72
CA HIS A 811 18.14 -36.37 -17.49
C HIS A 811 17.33 -35.12 -17.83
N VAL A 812 16.12 -35.30 -18.35
CA VAL A 812 15.20 -34.20 -18.71
C VAL A 812 13.87 -34.38 -17.99
N ILE A 813 13.42 -33.36 -17.29
CA ILE A 813 12.12 -33.32 -16.62
C ILE A 813 11.24 -32.32 -17.35
N ILE A 814 10.08 -32.74 -17.84
CA ILE A 814 9.21 -31.92 -18.67
C ILE A 814 7.89 -31.69 -17.94
N CYS A 815 7.64 -30.45 -17.52
CA CYS A 815 6.40 -29.99 -16.89
C CYS A 815 5.56 -29.24 -17.93
N ASN A 816 4.76 -29.97 -18.72
CA ASN A 816 3.91 -29.43 -19.78
C ASN A 816 2.45 -29.88 -19.64
N PHE A 817 1.51 -29.11 -20.18
CA PHE A 817 0.08 -29.39 -20.00
C PHE A 817 -0.38 -30.69 -20.65
N ASP A 818 0.08 -30.95 -21.88
CA ASP A 818 -0.24 -32.14 -22.67
C ASP A 818 0.93 -32.47 -23.62
N LYS A 819 0.77 -33.54 -24.41
CA LYS A 819 1.71 -33.94 -25.47
C LYS A 819 1.44 -33.24 -26.81
N LEU A 820 0.48 -32.30 -26.87
CA LEU A 820 0.09 -31.70 -28.14
C LEU A 820 1.20 -30.77 -28.65
N PRO A 821 1.27 -30.55 -29.98
CA PRO A 821 2.15 -29.56 -30.58
C PRO A 821 2.04 -28.18 -29.94
N GLY A 822 3.18 -27.48 -29.90
CA GLY A 822 3.23 -26.07 -29.51
C GLY A 822 2.58 -25.15 -30.56
N TYR A 823 2.94 -23.87 -30.49
CA TYR A 823 2.40 -22.84 -31.38
C TYR A 823 2.73 -23.12 -32.85
N ALA A 824 3.85 -23.81 -33.12
CA ALA A 824 4.24 -24.17 -34.48
C ALA A 824 3.45 -25.32 -35.10
N GLY A 825 2.64 -26.05 -34.32
CA GLY A 825 1.87 -27.19 -34.82
C GLY A 825 2.74 -28.39 -35.25
N VAL A 826 3.95 -28.50 -34.70
CA VAL A 826 4.89 -29.61 -34.94
C VAL A 826 4.99 -30.46 -33.68
N ASP A 827 4.85 -31.78 -33.83
CA ASP A 827 5.02 -32.74 -32.73
C ASP A 827 6.44 -32.64 -32.17
N ASN A 828 6.61 -32.90 -30.87
CA ASN A 828 7.91 -32.83 -30.21
C ASN A 828 8.45 -34.25 -29.98
N PRO A 829 9.56 -34.64 -30.65
CA PRO A 829 10.18 -35.97 -30.47
C PRO A 829 10.53 -36.32 -29.03
N LEU A 830 10.71 -35.32 -28.15
CA LEU A 830 10.95 -35.56 -26.72
C LEU A 830 9.77 -36.26 -26.01
N TYR A 831 8.58 -36.32 -26.62
CA TYR A 831 7.39 -36.93 -26.03
C TYR A 831 7.11 -38.34 -26.54
N ASP A 832 7.92 -38.82 -27.49
CA ASP A 832 7.76 -40.13 -28.11
C ASP A 832 8.11 -41.26 -27.14
N GLU A 833 7.40 -42.38 -27.27
CA GLU A 833 7.60 -43.57 -26.44
C GLU A 833 8.96 -44.21 -26.79
N GLY A 834 9.86 -44.29 -25.80
CA GLY A 834 11.23 -44.79 -25.98
C GLY A 834 12.30 -44.04 -25.18
N HIS A 835 11.96 -42.90 -24.55
CA HIS A 835 12.87 -42.07 -23.77
C HIS A 835 12.66 -42.15 -22.25
N GLU A 836 11.87 -43.10 -21.74
CA GLU A 836 11.41 -43.15 -20.34
C GLU A 836 12.54 -43.31 -19.31
N GLU A 837 13.69 -43.89 -19.69
CA GLU A 837 14.87 -43.99 -18.81
C GLU A 837 15.61 -42.64 -18.63
N HIS A 838 15.30 -41.65 -19.47
CA HIS A 838 16.03 -40.38 -19.59
C HIS A 838 15.13 -39.15 -19.42
N ILE A 839 13.84 -39.27 -19.76
CA ILE A 839 12.86 -38.20 -19.77
C ILE A 839 11.71 -38.53 -18.82
N ALA A 840 11.50 -37.67 -17.83
CA ALA A 840 10.34 -37.71 -16.95
C ALA A 840 9.31 -36.69 -17.44
N LEU A 841 8.20 -37.19 -17.98
CA LEU A 841 7.13 -36.36 -18.51
C LEU A 841 6.01 -36.18 -17.47
N LEU A 842 5.91 -34.98 -16.92
CA LEU A 842 4.90 -34.57 -15.96
C LEU A 842 3.83 -33.76 -16.70
N LEU A 843 2.71 -34.40 -16.99
CA LEU A 843 1.59 -33.78 -17.70
C LEU A 843 0.62 -33.07 -16.74
N GLY A 844 0.20 -31.85 -17.09
CA GLY A 844 -0.76 -31.06 -16.34
C GLY A 844 -0.37 -29.59 -16.21
N ASP A 845 -1.12 -28.83 -15.41
CA ASP A 845 -0.79 -27.43 -15.18
C ASP A 845 0.64 -27.30 -14.62
N ALA A 846 1.44 -26.37 -15.16
CA ALA A 846 2.86 -26.25 -14.79
C ALA A 846 3.03 -25.92 -13.30
N LYS A 847 2.06 -25.24 -12.69
CA LYS A 847 2.03 -24.96 -11.24
C LYS A 847 1.88 -26.25 -10.43
N GLU A 848 0.99 -27.14 -10.86
CA GLU A 848 0.70 -28.40 -10.17
C GLU A 848 1.85 -29.40 -10.30
N THR A 849 2.37 -29.55 -11.52
CA THR A 849 3.48 -30.46 -11.83
C THR A 849 4.77 -30.03 -11.15
N LEU A 850 5.07 -28.72 -11.08
CA LEU A 850 6.20 -28.21 -10.31
C LEU A 850 6.04 -28.44 -8.80
N ASN A 851 4.86 -28.24 -8.24
CA ASN A 851 4.62 -28.54 -6.82
C ASN A 851 4.78 -30.03 -6.53
N ALA A 852 4.31 -30.91 -7.44
CA ALA A 852 4.51 -32.34 -7.32
C ALA A 852 5.99 -32.72 -7.37
N LEU A 853 6.75 -32.10 -8.28
CA LEU A 853 8.19 -32.30 -8.40
C LEU A 853 8.96 -31.81 -7.16
N ILE A 854 8.62 -30.63 -6.63
CA ILE A 854 9.20 -30.11 -5.37
C ILE A 854 8.91 -31.08 -4.22
N ARG A 855 7.68 -31.60 -4.12
CA ARG A 855 7.33 -32.59 -3.09
C ARG A 855 8.16 -33.86 -3.24
N ALA A 856 8.27 -34.41 -4.45
CA ALA A 856 9.10 -35.59 -4.68
C ALA A 856 10.57 -35.34 -4.36
N PHE A 857 11.10 -34.17 -4.73
CA PHE A 857 12.46 -33.77 -4.38
C PHE A 857 12.69 -33.67 -2.86
N ARG A 858 11.70 -33.25 -2.07
CA ARG A 858 11.83 -33.20 -0.60
C ARG A 858 11.78 -34.57 0.08
N ILE A 859 11.20 -35.57 -0.61
CA ILE A 859 11.08 -36.94 -0.11
C ILE A 859 12.36 -37.73 -0.40
N CYS A 860 13.05 -37.41 -1.50
CA CYS A 860 14.35 -37.95 -1.90
C CYS A 860 15.53 -37.21 -1.24
#